data_AF-A0A3D1V0J4-F1
#
_entry.id   AF-A0A3D1V0J4-F1
#
_cell.length_a   1.000
_cell.length_b   1.000
_cell.length_c   1.000
_cell.angle_alpha   90.00
_cell.angle_beta   90.00
_cell.angle_gamma   90.00
#
_symmetry.space_group_name_H-M   'P 1'
#
loop_
_entity.id
_entity.type
_entity.pdbx_description
1 polymer ?
#
loop_
_entity_poly.entity_id
_entity_poly.type
_entity_poly.pdbx_seq_one_letter_code
_entity_poly.pdbx_strand_id
1 'polypeptide(L)'
;MKMKKLTATLLSAVLGVYAMAGDTLFQNGKTEWKIGISPKAVPAEQYAAQELQTALQKISGAEFPILKSETFPDGNTIIIGSPDSTPQIREKADALKLKKGNTEELAVYTLGGNLYLAGNNPRGALYAVYSFLQNQLGVRWFWPGDDGEFIRKKNSYPLPQLSFNYKPPFRFREMTPCGLHYHVPTEIWLARNFMNGGSRTLSVREKAGFYRLDGGHWVSIGKREFAKHPGYFSLIDNRRVPEGEAGCWSNPDFTKMIVQKHLDLIKKRKFDLLNTFPADITQRCECAECVKNPDPSSRWFQYYHKLIQEIRKSEPQMMFAGIAYQEYRTVPAARVEGLEYVEYCQYNRCYVHKFEDPSCSLNRKSMEELKRWQEKAPMGIYGYEFDVFKGAMYLPFWNMLADEMKHFRDMKLVRMKTELGVYYPKDAKRADLPQQAHRLSNYLYAQLMWNPAAETDTLLRDWCDTVYGAGAEAMYAYHQAMAKAWDSMKIHLTYFGADPGGAAKNLINDKLIQFAKAQFKTAEADVKKEKNPLLRKRHLDEIALEAALFGKWEKAYQVARDNAVTVCPPLLKGGNEFEKLGKLPMTSKKGTHLPTETRIYRTPDALHIQVVCMEPDMKNLRKGKTGHDVNLWNDDSIELFLDLNDGSSYRQMAVNPAGGTYDAAGSDKKWNPVWTATPVLEAERWIMNIQIPFASLGKTPKDGDQWKIIVIRNSKPEACGFPAPAHLDLSRAATLYFSKNTDPDRRMTWISTPALAGGRRFESCKTAFLKDGWQVQNVKGPEGAKNVDLSDSKLIVIENYQNKLPLGFYRETLIPAVKNGAVVVFSCYFWVHELHKQFDDPTYQMKFAENASKTRKPSWIAQNSFADTPNKIREVLRHTPSGNFIPAYPGKWEELARQQTAKGEEQPFILARPLGKGMVVLTGDIGGNVKLLENILEYNKAIKR
;
A
#
# COMPACT_ATOMS: atom_id res chain seq x y z
N MET A 1 53.99 -29.31 7.59
CA MET A 1 52.59 -29.56 8.01
C MET A 1 51.65 -28.89 7.02
N LYS A 2 50.86 -29.69 6.29
CA LYS A 2 49.92 -29.30 5.22
C LYS A 2 48.49 -29.31 5.76
N MET A 3 47.69 -28.27 5.55
CA MET A 3 46.22 -28.28 5.67
C MET A 3 45.66 -27.50 4.45
N LYS A 4 45.44 -28.17 3.32
CA LYS A 4 44.18 -28.76 2.83
C LYS A 4 42.99 -27.79 2.78
N LYS A 5 42.86 -27.15 1.61
CA LYS A 5 41.60 -26.71 1.00
C LYS A 5 40.71 -27.93 0.76
N LEU A 6 39.45 -27.90 1.18
CA LEU A 6 38.42 -28.85 0.74
C LEU A 6 37.59 -28.19 -0.37
N THR A 7 37.90 -28.58 -1.61
CA THR A 7 37.02 -28.52 -2.76
C THR A 7 35.89 -29.53 -2.56
N ALA A 8 34.64 -29.06 -2.52
CA ALA A 8 33.46 -29.91 -2.61
C ALA A 8 33.10 -30.07 -4.09
N THR A 9 33.29 -31.27 -4.63
CA THR A 9 32.80 -31.68 -5.94
C THR A 9 32.26 -33.10 -5.80
N LEU A 10 31.06 -33.30 -6.36
CA LEU A 10 30.39 -34.57 -6.65
C LEU A 10 29.92 -35.46 -5.48
N LEU A 11 28.59 -35.45 -5.27
CA LEU A 11 27.84 -36.70 -5.33
C LEU A 11 26.66 -36.53 -6.30
N SER A 12 26.99 -36.41 -7.58
CA SER A 12 26.05 -36.68 -8.67
C SER A 12 25.84 -38.18 -8.69
N ALA A 13 24.72 -38.66 -8.15
CA ALA A 13 24.31 -40.04 -8.34
C ALA A 13 23.97 -40.24 -9.83
N VAL A 14 24.94 -40.72 -10.59
CA VAL A 14 24.76 -41.32 -11.91
C VAL A 14 24.04 -42.65 -11.68
N LEU A 15 22.72 -42.61 -11.66
CA LEU A 15 21.92 -43.73 -12.15
C LEU A 15 21.80 -43.51 -13.66
N GLY A 16 22.72 -44.13 -14.39
CA GLY A 16 22.57 -44.38 -15.81
C GLY A 16 21.36 -45.26 -16.03
N VAL A 17 20.19 -44.63 -16.12
CA VAL A 17 19.06 -45.21 -16.84
C VAL A 17 19.49 -45.21 -18.29
N TYR A 18 19.64 -46.39 -18.87
CA TYR A 18 19.62 -46.55 -20.32
C TYR A 18 18.43 -45.75 -20.84
N ALA A 19 18.69 -44.61 -21.47
CA ALA A 19 17.70 -43.88 -22.23
C ALA A 19 17.29 -44.78 -23.39
N MET A 20 16.29 -45.63 -23.19
CA MET A 20 15.40 -46.05 -24.26
C MET A 20 14.87 -44.74 -24.84
N ALA A 21 15.42 -44.31 -25.97
CA ALA A 21 15.06 -43.06 -26.60
C ALA A 21 13.55 -43.06 -26.82
N GLY A 22 12.83 -42.22 -26.08
CA GLY A 22 11.41 -42.02 -26.34
C GLY A 22 11.22 -41.46 -27.75
N ASP A 23 10.10 -41.79 -28.36
CA ASP A 23 9.75 -41.30 -29.69
C ASP A 23 9.88 -39.77 -29.75
N THR A 24 10.45 -39.26 -30.84
CA THR A 24 10.66 -37.82 -30.99
C THR A 24 9.35 -37.14 -31.38
N LEU A 25 8.86 -36.21 -30.55
CA LEU A 25 7.57 -35.52 -30.77
C LEU A 25 7.61 -34.64 -32.02
N PHE A 26 8.75 -34.01 -32.28
CA PHE A 26 9.05 -33.28 -33.51
C PHE A 26 10.55 -33.12 -33.67
N GLN A 27 11.00 -32.96 -34.92
CA GLN A 27 12.38 -32.67 -35.26
C GLN A 27 12.46 -31.85 -36.55
N ASN A 28 13.25 -30.78 -36.52
CA ASN A 28 13.56 -29.91 -37.65
C ASN A 28 12.31 -29.44 -38.43
N GLY A 29 11.28 -28.98 -37.71
CA GLY A 29 10.04 -28.48 -38.31
C GLY A 29 9.13 -29.57 -38.89
N LYS A 30 9.37 -30.84 -38.57
CA LYS A 30 8.55 -31.99 -39.02
C LYS A 30 8.10 -32.83 -37.83
N THR A 31 6.97 -33.51 -37.99
CA THR A 31 6.43 -34.45 -37.02
C THR A 31 5.59 -35.53 -37.72
N GLU A 32 5.63 -36.74 -37.18
CA GLU A 32 4.69 -37.82 -37.52
C GLU A 32 3.51 -37.87 -36.53
N TRP A 33 3.54 -37.02 -35.50
CA TRP A 33 2.56 -37.02 -34.43
C TRP A 33 1.29 -36.28 -34.83
N LYS A 34 0.15 -36.82 -34.39
CA LYS A 34 -1.19 -36.24 -34.61
C LYS A 34 -1.84 -35.90 -33.29
N ILE A 35 -2.76 -34.95 -33.29
CA ILE A 35 -3.59 -34.61 -32.13
C ILE A 35 -4.94 -35.31 -32.29
N GLY A 36 -5.23 -36.30 -31.47
CA GLY A 36 -6.47 -37.07 -31.48
C GLY A 36 -7.51 -36.51 -30.51
N ILE A 37 -8.73 -36.24 -31.00
CA ILE A 37 -9.91 -35.92 -30.18
C ILE A 37 -11.13 -36.71 -30.64
N SER A 38 -12.02 -37.05 -29.70
CA SER A 38 -13.29 -37.70 -30.03
C SER A 38 -14.18 -36.83 -30.93
N PRO A 39 -14.97 -37.41 -31.87
CA PRO A 39 -16.02 -36.68 -32.57
C PRO A 39 -17.06 -36.06 -31.62
N LYS A 40 -17.19 -36.60 -30.40
CA LYS A 40 -18.05 -36.10 -29.32
C LYS A 40 -17.36 -35.09 -28.41
N ALA A 41 -16.14 -34.65 -28.75
CA ALA A 41 -15.40 -33.67 -27.97
C ALA A 41 -16.22 -32.39 -27.80
N VAL A 42 -16.42 -31.97 -26.56
CA VAL A 42 -17.15 -30.73 -26.24
C VAL A 42 -16.26 -29.50 -26.49
N PRO A 43 -16.79 -28.26 -26.47
CA PRO A 43 -16.00 -27.06 -26.80
C PRO A 43 -14.66 -26.94 -26.06
N ALA A 44 -14.60 -27.35 -24.78
CA ALA A 44 -13.36 -27.33 -24.00
C ALA A 44 -12.26 -28.27 -24.53
N GLU A 45 -12.61 -29.47 -24.99
CA GLU A 45 -11.66 -30.44 -25.54
C GLU A 45 -11.22 -30.05 -26.96
N GLN A 46 -12.14 -29.49 -27.75
CA GLN A 46 -11.80 -28.91 -29.06
C GLN A 46 -10.83 -27.73 -28.91
N TYR A 47 -11.09 -26.86 -27.94
CA TYR A 47 -10.21 -25.73 -27.65
C TYR A 47 -8.85 -26.19 -27.11
N ALA A 48 -8.81 -27.25 -26.29
CA ALA A 48 -7.56 -27.85 -25.82
C ALA A 48 -6.68 -28.35 -26.99
N ALA A 49 -7.27 -29.02 -27.98
CA ALA A 49 -6.56 -29.43 -29.20
C ALA A 49 -6.04 -28.23 -30.01
N GLN A 50 -6.83 -27.16 -30.13
CA GLN A 50 -6.42 -25.94 -30.84
C GLN A 50 -5.28 -25.18 -30.12
N GLU A 51 -5.35 -25.05 -28.79
CA GLU A 51 -4.28 -24.43 -27.99
C GLU A 51 -2.98 -25.24 -28.11
N LEU A 52 -3.06 -26.57 -28.03
CA LEU A 52 -1.91 -27.44 -28.21
C LEU A 52 -1.32 -27.30 -29.61
N GLN A 53 -2.14 -27.41 -30.67
CA GLN A 53 -1.71 -27.29 -32.06
C GLN A 53 -1.02 -25.94 -32.30
N THR A 54 -1.64 -24.85 -31.84
CA THR A 54 -1.11 -23.48 -32.00
C THR A 54 0.24 -23.34 -31.29
N ALA A 55 0.34 -23.82 -30.05
CA ALA A 55 1.58 -23.74 -29.29
C ALA A 55 2.68 -24.61 -29.93
N LEU A 56 2.39 -25.86 -30.31
CA LEU A 56 3.34 -26.75 -30.97
C LEU A 56 3.83 -26.20 -32.31
N GLN A 57 2.95 -25.58 -33.11
CA GLN A 57 3.33 -24.90 -34.34
C GLN A 57 4.28 -23.73 -34.06
N LYS A 58 4.00 -22.89 -33.05
CA LYS A 58 4.89 -21.79 -32.64
C LYS A 58 6.25 -22.28 -32.11
N ILE A 59 6.28 -23.43 -31.43
CA ILE A 59 7.49 -24.03 -30.85
C ILE A 59 8.35 -24.69 -31.92
N SER A 60 7.76 -25.57 -32.72
CA SER A 60 8.48 -26.49 -33.60
C SER A 60 8.54 -26.03 -35.05
N GLY A 61 7.56 -25.25 -35.51
CA GLY A 61 7.31 -24.98 -36.92
C GLY A 61 6.62 -26.14 -37.66
N ALA A 62 6.38 -27.28 -37.01
CA ALA A 62 5.71 -28.43 -37.59
C ALA A 62 4.19 -28.33 -37.43
N GLU A 63 3.46 -28.77 -38.44
CA GLU A 63 2.01 -28.91 -38.40
C GLU A 63 1.63 -30.23 -37.73
N PHE A 64 0.80 -30.15 -36.68
CA PHE A 64 0.23 -31.31 -36.00
C PHE A 64 -1.24 -31.44 -36.40
N PRO A 65 -1.61 -32.38 -37.29
CA PRO A 65 -2.99 -32.53 -37.74
C PRO A 65 -3.91 -32.94 -36.59
N ILE A 66 -5.09 -32.31 -36.50
CA ILE A 66 -6.14 -32.72 -35.57
C ILE A 66 -6.98 -33.82 -36.22
N LEU A 67 -6.92 -35.03 -35.67
CA LEU A 67 -7.70 -36.19 -36.08
C LEU A 67 -8.93 -36.34 -35.18
N LYS A 68 -10.12 -36.35 -35.80
CA LYS A 68 -11.38 -36.68 -35.10
C LYS A 68 -11.72 -38.16 -35.32
N SER A 69 -11.62 -38.96 -34.28
CA SER A 69 -11.90 -40.41 -34.35
C SER A 69 -12.36 -40.97 -33.00
N GLU A 70 -13.18 -42.01 -33.01
CA GLU A 70 -13.60 -42.73 -31.79
C GLU A 70 -12.47 -43.59 -31.23
N THR A 71 -11.54 -44.03 -32.08
CA THR A 71 -10.34 -44.80 -31.73
C THR A 71 -9.11 -44.21 -32.41
N PHE A 72 -7.97 -44.25 -31.71
CA PHE A 72 -6.68 -43.81 -32.24
C PHE A 72 -5.72 -44.99 -32.34
N PRO A 73 -4.90 -45.07 -33.41
CA PRO A 73 -3.90 -46.11 -33.53
C PRO A 73 -2.86 -46.01 -32.40
N ASP A 74 -2.23 -47.13 -32.08
CA ASP A 74 -1.09 -47.14 -31.17
C ASP A 74 0.12 -46.48 -31.86
N GLY A 75 0.82 -45.61 -31.13
CA GLY A 75 1.97 -44.84 -31.63
C GLY A 75 1.63 -43.48 -32.24
N ASN A 76 2.44 -42.49 -31.90
CA ASN A 76 2.46 -41.14 -32.50
C ASN A 76 1.13 -40.36 -32.43
N THR A 77 0.26 -40.63 -31.45
CA THR A 77 -0.95 -39.83 -31.23
C THR A 77 -0.95 -39.16 -29.87
N ILE A 78 -1.25 -37.84 -29.85
CA ILE A 78 -1.55 -37.07 -28.65
C ILE A 78 -3.05 -37.09 -28.43
N ILE A 79 -3.53 -37.89 -27.51
CA ILE A 79 -4.96 -38.13 -27.25
C ILE A 79 -5.44 -37.16 -26.17
N ILE A 80 -6.41 -36.30 -26.50
CA ILE A 80 -6.98 -35.30 -25.60
C ILE A 80 -8.45 -35.62 -25.35
N GLY A 81 -8.86 -35.63 -24.09
CA GLY A 81 -10.28 -35.77 -23.74
C GLY A 81 -10.52 -36.22 -22.30
N SER A 82 -11.72 -36.75 -22.07
CA SER A 82 -12.18 -37.28 -20.78
C SER A 82 -12.85 -38.65 -20.95
N PRO A 83 -13.02 -39.43 -19.86
CA PRO A 83 -13.73 -40.70 -19.92
C PRO A 83 -15.16 -40.59 -20.47
N ASP A 84 -15.82 -39.44 -20.31
CA ASP A 84 -17.18 -39.21 -20.80
C ASP A 84 -17.22 -39.04 -22.33
N SER A 85 -16.23 -38.37 -22.92
CA SER A 85 -16.18 -38.05 -24.36
C SER A 85 -15.40 -39.06 -25.20
N THR A 86 -14.36 -39.69 -24.63
CA THR A 86 -13.33 -40.43 -25.38
C THR A 86 -13.22 -41.89 -24.89
N PRO A 87 -13.69 -42.89 -25.67
CA PRO A 87 -13.71 -44.29 -25.27
C PRO A 87 -12.34 -44.84 -24.83
N GLN A 88 -11.28 -44.53 -25.57
CA GLN A 88 -9.93 -45.01 -25.24
C GLN A 88 -9.41 -44.45 -23.91
N ILE A 89 -9.79 -43.22 -23.53
CA ILE A 89 -9.46 -42.66 -22.20
C ILE A 89 -10.27 -43.36 -21.12
N ARG A 90 -11.52 -43.72 -21.39
CA ARG A 90 -12.37 -44.50 -20.46
C ARG A 90 -11.78 -45.88 -20.19
N GLU A 91 -11.37 -46.59 -21.22
CA GLU A 91 -10.73 -47.91 -21.11
C GLU A 91 -9.40 -47.86 -20.36
N LYS A 92 -8.66 -46.75 -20.49
CA LYS A 92 -7.38 -46.54 -19.80
C LYS A 92 -7.52 -45.74 -18.49
N ALA A 93 -8.73 -45.48 -17.99
CA ALA A 93 -8.94 -44.57 -16.86
C ALA A 93 -8.15 -44.97 -15.61
N ASP A 94 -8.10 -46.27 -15.30
CA ASP A 94 -7.32 -46.81 -14.16
C ASP A 94 -5.81 -46.62 -14.36
N ALA A 95 -5.31 -46.86 -15.57
CA ALA A 95 -3.89 -46.66 -15.91
C ALA A 95 -3.50 -45.17 -15.86
N LEU A 96 -4.41 -44.28 -16.28
CA LEU A 96 -4.27 -42.82 -16.20
C LEU A 96 -4.52 -42.29 -14.78
N LYS A 97 -4.93 -43.15 -13.84
CA LYS A 97 -5.30 -42.83 -12.46
C LYS A 97 -6.37 -41.73 -12.37
N LEU A 98 -7.29 -41.68 -13.33
CA LEU A 98 -8.36 -40.69 -13.37
C LEU A 98 -9.56 -41.15 -12.55
N LYS A 99 -10.06 -40.28 -11.67
CA LYS A 99 -11.25 -40.54 -10.85
C LYS A 99 -12.36 -39.54 -11.15
N LYS A 100 -13.60 -40.04 -11.25
CA LYS A 100 -14.77 -39.17 -11.36
C LYS A 100 -14.90 -38.28 -10.13
N GLY A 101 -15.19 -37.01 -10.33
CA GLY A 101 -15.36 -36.05 -9.23
C GLY A 101 -15.72 -34.65 -9.71
N ASN A 102 -16.07 -33.77 -8.76
CA ASN A 102 -16.54 -32.41 -9.04
C ASN A 102 -15.42 -31.35 -9.13
N THR A 103 -14.19 -31.75 -8.81
CA THR A 103 -12.97 -30.94 -8.98
C THR A 103 -12.18 -31.53 -10.15
N GLU A 104 -11.55 -30.68 -10.95
CA GLU A 104 -10.76 -31.13 -12.09
C GLU A 104 -9.57 -31.97 -11.63
N GLU A 105 -9.34 -33.10 -12.27
CA GLU A 105 -8.13 -33.90 -12.12
C GLU A 105 -7.57 -34.14 -13.51
N LEU A 106 -6.28 -33.87 -13.69
CA LEU A 106 -5.58 -34.04 -14.96
C LEU A 106 -4.62 -35.23 -14.91
N ALA A 107 -4.36 -35.80 -16.09
CA ALA A 107 -3.40 -36.86 -16.33
C ALA A 107 -2.57 -36.51 -17.59
N VAL A 108 -1.24 -36.54 -17.45
CA VAL A 108 -0.26 -36.41 -18.54
C VAL A 108 0.61 -37.67 -18.55
N TYR A 109 0.35 -38.55 -19.51
CA TYR A 109 0.91 -39.91 -19.54
C TYR A 109 1.44 -40.28 -20.91
N THR A 110 2.58 -40.96 -20.97
CA THR A 110 2.97 -41.74 -22.16
C THR A 110 2.61 -43.20 -21.93
N LEU A 111 1.79 -43.78 -22.82
CA LEU A 111 1.35 -45.16 -22.72
C LEU A 111 1.13 -45.74 -24.13
N GLY A 112 1.70 -46.91 -24.41
CA GLY A 112 1.52 -47.58 -25.71
C GLY A 112 1.98 -46.74 -26.92
N GLY A 113 3.06 -45.96 -26.77
CA GLY A 113 3.55 -45.07 -27.83
C GLY A 113 2.71 -43.80 -28.05
N ASN A 114 1.67 -43.58 -27.25
CA ASN A 114 0.80 -42.40 -27.31
C ASN A 114 1.03 -41.47 -26.12
N LEU A 115 0.70 -40.19 -26.31
CA LEU A 115 0.68 -39.17 -25.25
C LEU A 115 -0.77 -38.86 -24.88
N TYR A 116 -1.17 -39.20 -23.66
CA TYR A 116 -2.49 -38.88 -23.12
C TYR A 116 -2.42 -37.56 -22.36
N LEU A 117 -3.22 -36.59 -22.80
CA LEU A 117 -3.48 -35.32 -22.11
C LEU A 117 -4.96 -35.32 -21.70
N ALA A 118 -5.25 -36.04 -20.62
CA ALA A 118 -6.60 -36.41 -20.25
C ALA A 118 -7.03 -35.72 -18.95
N GLY A 119 -8.35 -35.58 -18.76
CA GLY A 119 -8.92 -35.13 -17.50
C GLY A 119 -10.15 -35.93 -17.09
N ASN A 120 -10.49 -35.90 -15.81
CA ASN A 120 -11.73 -36.50 -15.31
C ASN A 120 -13.00 -35.80 -15.84
N ASN A 121 -12.85 -34.61 -16.42
CA ASN A 121 -13.87 -33.86 -17.14
C ASN A 121 -13.20 -33.05 -18.29
N PRO A 122 -13.99 -32.46 -19.21
CA PRO A 122 -13.46 -31.70 -20.34
C PRO A 122 -12.50 -30.56 -20.00
N ARG A 123 -12.73 -29.84 -18.88
CA ARG A 123 -11.84 -28.75 -18.42
C ARG A 123 -10.53 -29.30 -17.87
N GLY A 124 -10.55 -30.46 -17.21
CA GLY A 124 -9.35 -31.18 -16.78
C GLY A 124 -8.45 -31.56 -17.95
N ALA A 125 -9.02 -31.93 -19.10
CA ALA A 125 -8.25 -32.21 -20.32
C ALA A 125 -7.55 -30.96 -20.86
N LEU A 126 -8.23 -29.80 -20.86
CA LEU A 126 -7.60 -28.51 -21.18
C LEU A 126 -6.43 -28.18 -20.23
N TYR A 127 -6.59 -28.45 -18.93
CA TYR A 127 -5.51 -28.26 -17.97
C TYR A 127 -4.36 -29.26 -18.13
N ALA A 128 -4.62 -30.49 -18.59
CA ALA A 128 -3.56 -31.43 -18.97
C ALA A 128 -2.72 -30.87 -20.12
N VAL A 129 -3.35 -30.27 -21.13
CA VAL A 129 -2.66 -29.57 -22.22
C VAL A 129 -1.81 -28.41 -21.68
N TYR A 130 -2.38 -27.51 -20.87
CA TYR A 130 -1.62 -26.39 -20.31
C TYR A 130 -0.47 -26.86 -19.41
N SER A 131 -0.69 -27.91 -18.60
CA SER A 131 0.37 -28.50 -17.77
C SER A 131 1.50 -29.07 -18.61
N PHE A 132 1.20 -29.78 -19.71
CA PHE A 132 2.20 -30.28 -20.64
C PHE A 132 2.99 -29.12 -21.29
N LEU A 133 2.29 -28.12 -21.82
CA LEU A 133 2.91 -26.95 -22.45
C LEU A 133 3.84 -26.21 -21.47
N GLN A 134 3.42 -26.00 -20.23
CA GLN A 134 4.22 -25.31 -19.21
C GLN A 134 5.40 -26.17 -18.72
N ASN A 135 5.15 -27.42 -18.33
CA ASN A 135 6.14 -28.24 -17.61
C ASN A 135 7.12 -28.95 -18.54
N GLN A 136 6.72 -29.28 -19.78
CA GLN A 136 7.54 -30.04 -20.73
C GLN A 136 8.14 -29.15 -21.80
N LEU A 137 7.41 -28.14 -22.27
CA LEU A 137 7.84 -27.28 -23.38
C LEU A 137 8.29 -25.89 -22.96
N GLY A 138 8.07 -25.50 -21.70
CA GLY A 138 8.51 -24.20 -21.16
C GLY A 138 7.67 -23.02 -21.65
N VAL A 139 6.41 -23.25 -22.01
CA VAL A 139 5.47 -22.17 -22.36
C VAL A 139 5.09 -21.39 -21.10
N ARG A 140 5.03 -20.06 -21.18
CA ARG A 140 4.55 -19.20 -20.09
C ARG A 140 3.55 -18.16 -20.60
N TRP A 141 2.56 -17.88 -19.75
CA TRP A 141 1.58 -16.80 -19.93
C TRP A 141 1.58 -15.94 -18.67
N PHE A 142 2.49 -14.97 -18.61
CA PHE A 142 2.77 -14.20 -17.40
C PHE A 142 1.78 -13.06 -17.15
N TRP A 143 1.23 -12.46 -18.20
CA TRP A 143 0.17 -11.47 -18.09
C TRP A 143 -0.78 -11.54 -19.30
N PRO A 144 -1.96 -10.90 -19.23
CA PRO A 144 -2.92 -10.88 -20.34
C PRO A 144 -2.36 -10.23 -21.61
N GLY A 145 -2.60 -10.86 -22.76
CA GLY A 145 -2.19 -10.37 -24.08
C GLY A 145 -1.01 -11.11 -24.71
N ASP A 146 -0.78 -10.87 -26.00
CA ASP A 146 0.28 -11.54 -26.78
C ASP A 146 1.69 -11.17 -26.28
N ASP A 147 1.85 -9.97 -25.73
CA ASP A 147 3.10 -9.50 -25.11
C ASP A 147 3.40 -10.19 -23.76
N GLY A 148 2.39 -10.84 -23.15
CA GLY A 148 2.54 -11.69 -21.97
C GLY A 148 2.75 -13.18 -22.27
N GLU A 149 2.78 -13.55 -23.56
CA GLU A 149 3.06 -14.92 -24.02
C GLU A 149 4.56 -15.10 -24.31
N PHE A 150 5.11 -16.19 -23.78
CA PHE A 150 6.51 -16.58 -23.93
C PHE A 150 6.60 -18.03 -24.39
N ILE A 151 6.90 -18.20 -25.67
CA ILE A 151 7.04 -19.50 -26.33
C ILE A 151 8.40 -19.54 -27.02
N ARG A 152 9.29 -20.42 -26.53
CA ARG A 152 10.63 -20.60 -27.11
C ARG A 152 10.58 -21.61 -28.26
N LYS A 153 11.16 -21.24 -29.40
CA LYS A 153 11.36 -22.18 -30.51
C LYS A 153 12.31 -23.30 -30.10
N LYS A 154 12.03 -24.52 -30.58
CA LYS A 154 12.86 -25.72 -30.37
C LYS A 154 13.01 -26.44 -31.70
N ASN A 155 14.21 -26.92 -32.00
CA ASN A 155 14.45 -27.70 -33.22
C ASN A 155 13.99 -29.15 -33.07
N SER A 156 14.09 -29.72 -31.87
CA SER A 156 13.59 -31.06 -31.59
C SER A 156 13.09 -31.17 -30.16
N TYR A 157 12.22 -32.15 -29.92
CA TYR A 157 11.79 -32.52 -28.59
C TYR A 157 11.64 -34.05 -28.47
N PRO A 158 12.58 -34.75 -27.82
CA PRO A 158 12.40 -36.16 -27.48
C PRO A 158 11.31 -36.27 -26.41
N LEU A 159 10.26 -37.06 -26.64
CA LEU A 159 9.18 -37.21 -25.67
C LEU A 159 9.64 -38.12 -24.53
N PRO A 160 9.81 -37.62 -23.29
CA PRO A 160 10.17 -38.48 -22.17
C PRO A 160 9.02 -39.39 -21.78
N GLN A 161 9.30 -40.44 -21.01
CA GLN A 161 8.24 -41.21 -20.36
C GLN A 161 7.58 -40.34 -19.27
N LEU A 162 6.27 -40.12 -19.40
CA LEU A 162 5.47 -39.26 -18.51
C LEU A 162 4.44 -40.09 -17.75
N SER A 163 4.27 -39.79 -16.47
CA SER A 163 3.26 -40.37 -15.59
C SER A 163 2.90 -39.35 -14.50
N PHE A 164 2.20 -38.29 -14.89
CA PHE A 164 1.87 -37.17 -14.00
C PHE A 164 0.36 -37.02 -13.82
N ASN A 165 -0.09 -36.87 -12.58
CA ASN A 165 -1.46 -36.46 -12.25
C ASN A 165 -1.44 -35.24 -11.36
N TYR A 166 -2.49 -34.44 -11.45
CA TYR A 166 -2.70 -33.34 -10.51
C TYR A 166 -4.17 -33.06 -10.27
N LYS A 167 -4.51 -32.80 -9.01
CA LYS A 167 -5.82 -32.35 -8.55
C LYS A 167 -5.61 -31.12 -7.64
N PRO A 168 -6.09 -29.93 -8.03
CA PRO A 168 -5.94 -28.73 -7.22
C PRO A 168 -6.78 -28.84 -5.94
N PRO A 169 -6.34 -28.25 -4.81
CA PRO A 169 -7.06 -28.32 -3.55
C PRO A 169 -8.34 -27.48 -3.54
N PHE A 170 -8.34 -26.34 -4.24
CA PHE A 170 -9.49 -25.45 -4.34
C PHE A 170 -10.33 -25.83 -5.55
N ARG A 171 -11.61 -26.16 -5.37
CA ARG A 171 -12.53 -26.49 -6.47
C ARG A 171 -12.84 -25.27 -7.35
N PHE A 172 -12.98 -24.09 -6.76
CA PHE A 172 -13.34 -22.86 -7.48
C PHE A 172 -12.22 -21.82 -7.33
N ARG A 173 -11.65 -21.37 -8.45
CA ARG A 173 -10.49 -20.46 -8.50
C ARG A 173 -10.80 -19.31 -9.46
N GLU A 174 -10.76 -18.09 -8.96
CA GLU A 174 -11.11 -16.90 -9.72
C GLU A 174 -10.29 -15.69 -9.32
N MET A 175 -9.81 -14.96 -10.32
CA MET A 175 -9.45 -13.56 -10.17
C MET A 175 -10.44 -12.76 -11.02
N THR A 176 -11.33 -12.00 -10.38
CA THR A 176 -12.46 -11.34 -11.05
C THR A 176 -11.98 -10.06 -11.73
N PRO A 177 -12.11 -9.91 -13.07
CA PRO A 177 -11.80 -8.65 -13.74
C PRO A 177 -12.74 -7.53 -13.26
N CYS A 178 -12.16 -6.50 -12.64
CA CYS A 178 -12.84 -5.29 -12.18
C CYS A 178 -12.48 -4.10 -13.07
N GLY A 179 -13.43 -3.19 -13.31
CA GLY A 179 -13.30 -2.11 -14.30
C GLY A 179 -13.78 -2.55 -15.68
N LEU A 180 -12.93 -3.22 -16.47
CA LEU A 180 -13.33 -3.85 -17.73
C LEU A 180 -13.73 -5.30 -17.55
N HIS A 181 -14.99 -5.51 -17.19
CA HIS A 181 -15.54 -6.83 -16.85
C HIS A 181 -15.60 -7.87 -18.00
N TYR A 182 -15.40 -7.47 -19.26
CA TYR A 182 -15.47 -8.32 -20.46
C TYR A 182 -14.17 -8.29 -21.27
N HIS A 183 -13.02 -8.21 -20.60
CA HIS A 183 -11.72 -8.11 -21.27
C HIS A 183 -11.19 -9.49 -21.69
N VAL A 184 -11.51 -9.91 -22.93
CA VAL A 184 -11.20 -11.23 -23.48
C VAL A 184 -9.74 -11.68 -23.28
N PRO A 185 -8.69 -10.84 -23.49
CA PRO A 185 -7.31 -11.25 -23.24
C PRO A 185 -7.06 -11.67 -21.78
N THR A 186 -7.70 -11.00 -20.82
CA THR A 186 -7.60 -11.37 -19.40
C THR A 186 -8.33 -12.69 -19.14
N GLU A 187 -9.52 -12.87 -19.70
CA GLU A 187 -10.29 -14.12 -19.52
C GLU A 187 -9.56 -15.35 -20.10
N ILE A 188 -8.88 -15.20 -21.23
CA ILE A 188 -8.03 -16.25 -21.81
C ILE A 188 -6.81 -16.52 -20.92
N TRP A 189 -6.17 -15.46 -20.39
CA TRP A 189 -5.05 -15.58 -19.47
C TRP A 189 -5.42 -16.32 -18.17
N LEU A 190 -6.63 -16.09 -17.65
CA LEU A 190 -7.16 -16.81 -16.49
C LEU A 190 -7.22 -18.32 -16.76
N ALA A 191 -7.76 -18.74 -17.91
CA ALA A 191 -7.85 -20.15 -18.27
C ALA A 191 -6.46 -20.79 -18.41
N ARG A 192 -5.53 -20.10 -19.08
CA ARG A 192 -4.12 -20.52 -19.27
C ARG A 192 -3.33 -20.62 -17.96
N ASN A 193 -3.81 -19.97 -16.90
CA ASN A 193 -3.28 -20.07 -15.53
C ASN A 193 -4.25 -20.81 -14.59
N PHE A 194 -5.00 -21.79 -15.13
CA PHE A 194 -5.78 -22.78 -14.40
C PHE A 194 -6.96 -22.25 -13.55
N MET A 195 -7.43 -21.04 -13.84
CA MET A 195 -8.64 -20.49 -13.22
C MET A 195 -9.89 -21.05 -13.90
N ASN A 196 -10.93 -21.31 -13.11
CA ASN A 196 -12.22 -21.83 -13.58
C ASN A 196 -13.42 -20.94 -13.24
N GLY A 197 -13.18 -19.72 -12.74
CA GLY A 197 -14.13 -18.59 -12.72
C GLY A 197 -13.52 -17.28 -13.25
N GLY A 198 -14.33 -16.22 -13.34
CA GLY A 198 -13.88 -14.85 -13.67
C GLY A 198 -14.12 -14.38 -15.10
N SER A 199 -14.48 -15.27 -16.02
CA SER A 199 -14.93 -14.89 -17.37
C SER A 199 -16.38 -14.43 -17.36
N ARG A 200 -16.74 -13.36 -18.10
CA ARG A 200 -18.15 -12.98 -18.38
C ARG A 200 -18.52 -13.14 -19.85
N THR A 201 -17.56 -13.41 -20.72
CA THR A 201 -17.78 -13.62 -22.15
C THR A 201 -18.21 -15.07 -22.42
N LEU A 202 -19.46 -15.27 -22.89
CA LEU A 202 -20.05 -16.60 -23.06
C LEU A 202 -19.18 -17.54 -23.92
N SER A 203 -18.65 -17.06 -25.04
CA SER A 203 -17.80 -17.87 -25.93
C SER A 203 -16.49 -18.30 -25.27
N VAL A 204 -15.93 -17.47 -24.38
CA VAL A 204 -14.76 -17.82 -23.57
C VAL A 204 -15.14 -18.84 -22.50
N ARG A 205 -16.29 -18.67 -21.84
CA ARG A 205 -16.79 -19.63 -20.85
C ARG A 205 -16.93 -21.03 -21.43
N GLU A 206 -17.56 -21.14 -22.60
CA GLU A 206 -17.81 -22.43 -23.25
C GLU A 206 -16.50 -23.10 -23.68
N LYS A 207 -15.61 -22.37 -24.36
CA LYS A 207 -14.36 -22.97 -24.90
C LYS A 207 -13.30 -23.23 -23.82
N ALA A 208 -13.23 -22.45 -22.74
CA ALA A 208 -12.31 -22.72 -21.64
C ALA A 208 -12.92 -23.59 -20.54
N GLY A 209 -14.21 -23.92 -20.68
CA GLY A 209 -14.98 -24.66 -19.70
C GLY A 209 -15.18 -23.91 -18.39
N PHE A 210 -15.10 -22.57 -18.31
CA PHE A 210 -15.35 -21.84 -17.06
C PHE A 210 -16.72 -22.20 -16.46
N TYR A 211 -16.82 -22.22 -15.13
CA TYR A 211 -18.13 -22.17 -14.49
C TYR A 211 -18.84 -20.88 -14.90
N ARG A 212 -20.11 -20.99 -15.28
CA ARG A 212 -21.02 -19.86 -15.47
C ARG A 212 -21.48 -19.38 -14.10
N LEU A 213 -20.52 -18.90 -13.32
CA LEU A 213 -20.66 -18.34 -11.99
C LEU A 213 -20.77 -16.82 -12.11
N ASP A 214 -21.85 -16.24 -11.62
CA ASP A 214 -21.94 -14.79 -11.38
C ASP A 214 -22.48 -14.53 -9.97
N GLY A 215 -22.15 -13.35 -9.45
CA GLY A 215 -22.85 -12.80 -8.30
C GLY A 215 -23.20 -11.33 -8.41
N GLY A 216 -24.13 -10.90 -7.57
CA GLY A 216 -24.58 -9.51 -7.50
C GLY A 216 -25.56 -9.23 -6.37
N HIS A 217 -25.70 -7.94 -6.06
CA HIS A 217 -26.67 -7.37 -5.10
C HIS A 217 -28.10 -7.45 -5.65
N TRP A 218 -28.56 -8.66 -5.99
CA TRP A 218 -29.82 -8.90 -6.71
C TRP A 218 -31.03 -9.08 -5.80
N VAL A 219 -30.83 -9.25 -4.50
CA VAL A 219 -31.91 -9.11 -3.49
C VAL A 219 -32.07 -7.62 -3.16
N SER A 220 -32.62 -6.90 -4.13
CA SER A 220 -32.76 -5.44 -4.14
C SER A 220 -34.05 -5.02 -4.86
N ILE A 221 -34.56 -3.85 -4.48
CA ILE A 221 -35.73 -3.21 -5.09
C ILE A 221 -35.40 -1.80 -5.57
N GLY A 222 -35.94 -1.39 -6.71
CA GLY A 222 -35.73 -0.04 -7.24
C GLY A 222 -36.88 0.89 -6.87
N LYS A 223 -36.58 2.18 -6.62
CA LYS A 223 -37.56 3.24 -6.26
C LYS A 223 -38.83 3.26 -7.12
N ARG A 224 -38.75 2.89 -8.40
CA ARG A 224 -39.90 2.86 -9.32
C ARG A 224 -41.01 1.88 -8.90
N GLU A 225 -40.68 0.85 -8.13
CA GLU A 225 -41.66 -0.13 -7.65
C GLU A 225 -42.53 0.39 -6.51
N PHE A 226 -42.16 1.52 -5.87
CA PHE A 226 -42.84 1.98 -4.66
C PHE A 226 -44.31 2.33 -4.86
N ALA A 227 -44.64 2.97 -5.97
CA ALA A 227 -46.02 3.38 -6.26
C ALA A 227 -46.97 2.19 -6.41
N LYS A 228 -46.46 1.05 -6.89
CA LYS A 228 -47.25 -0.17 -7.13
C LYS A 228 -47.21 -1.11 -5.93
N HIS A 229 -46.07 -1.20 -5.27
CA HIS A 229 -45.78 -2.20 -4.25
C HIS A 229 -45.07 -1.58 -3.03
N PRO A 230 -45.69 -0.62 -2.32
CA PRO A 230 -45.04 0.03 -1.17
C PRO A 230 -44.69 -0.96 -0.05
N GLY A 231 -45.43 -2.06 0.07
CA GLY A 231 -45.15 -3.13 1.02
C GLY A 231 -43.87 -3.93 0.75
N TYR A 232 -43.27 -3.82 -0.44
CA TYR A 232 -41.99 -4.49 -0.74
C TYR A 232 -40.80 -3.77 -0.11
N PHE A 233 -40.92 -2.49 0.21
CA PHE A 233 -39.83 -1.67 0.72
C PHE A 233 -39.66 -1.87 2.22
N SER A 234 -38.44 -1.67 2.72
CA SER A 234 -38.15 -1.74 4.15
C SER A 234 -38.99 -0.73 4.94
N LEU A 235 -39.50 -1.16 6.11
CA LEU A 235 -40.03 -0.27 7.14
C LEU A 235 -38.85 0.16 8.00
N ILE A 236 -38.55 1.45 8.07
CA ILE A 236 -37.46 2.03 8.86
C ILE A 236 -38.04 3.24 9.57
N ASP A 237 -37.83 3.38 10.88
CA ASP A 237 -38.43 4.47 11.67
C ASP A 237 -39.95 4.60 11.44
N ASN A 238 -40.66 3.46 11.43
CA ASN A 238 -42.10 3.34 11.17
C ASN A 238 -42.59 3.88 9.81
N ARG A 239 -41.70 4.11 8.83
CA ARG A 239 -42.07 4.53 7.47
C ARG A 239 -41.46 3.62 6.41
N ARG A 240 -42.18 3.43 5.30
CA ARG A 240 -41.61 2.76 4.12
C ARG A 240 -40.70 3.75 3.39
N VAL A 241 -39.49 3.32 3.05
CA VAL A 241 -38.46 4.21 2.46
C VAL A 241 -38.42 4.02 0.93
N PRO A 242 -39.02 4.93 0.13
CA PRO A 242 -39.05 4.78 -1.32
C PRO A 242 -37.68 4.90 -1.98
N GLU A 243 -36.75 5.64 -1.37
CA GLU A 243 -35.35 5.73 -1.80
C GLU A 243 -34.51 4.50 -1.41
N GLY A 244 -35.05 3.61 -0.58
CA GLY A 244 -34.33 2.45 -0.06
C GLY A 244 -34.23 1.32 -1.08
N GLU A 245 -33.05 0.71 -1.19
CA GLU A 245 -32.81 -0.43 -2.09
C GLU A 245 -33.04 -1.79 -1.41
N ALA A 246 -33.13 -1.82 -0.08
CA ALA A 246 -33.41 -3.03 0.69
C ALA A 246 -34.92 -3.32 0.77
N GLY A 247 -35.31 -4.52 0.37
CA GLY A 247 -36.70 -4.98 0.48
C GLY A 247 -37.06 -5.58 1.84
N CYS A 248 -38.36 -5.75 2.07
CA CYS A 248 -38.94 -6.38 3.26
C CYS A 248 -38.97 -7.91 3.08
N TRP A 249 -38.00 -8.62 3.64
CA TRP A 249 -37.84 -10.08 3.48
C TRP A 249 -38.98 -10.92 4.07
N SER A 250 -39.76 -10.37 5.02
CA SER A 250 -40.97 -11.01 5.54
C SER A 250 -42.18 -10.89 4.61
N ASN A 251 -42.13 -10.02 3.59
CA ASN A 251 -43.22 -9.89 2.62
C ASN A 251 -43.17 -11.06 1.61
N PRO A 252 -44.21 -11.91 1.53
CA PRO A 252 -44.22 -13.05 0.61
C PRO A 252 -44.19 -12.63 -0.86
N ASP A 253 -44.80 -11.50 -1.23
CA ASP A 253 -44.84 -11.05 -2.62
C ASP A 253 -43.50 -10.43 -3.06
N PHE A 254 -42.78 -9.77 -2.15
CA PHE A 254 -41.38 -9.39 -2.41
C PHE A 254 -40.53 -10.65 -2.67
N THR A 255 -40.72 -11.70 -1.87
CA THR A 255 -40.01 -12.98 -2.07
C THR A 255 -40.33 -13.59 -3.44
N LYS A 256 -41.60 -13.63 -3.86
CA LYS A 256 -41.99 -14.10 -5.20
C LYS A 256 -41.34 -13.28 -6.32
N MET A 257 -41.32 -11.96 -6.20
CA MET A 257 -40.66 -11.07 -7.16
C MET A 257 -39.17 -11.40 -7.28
N ILE A 258 -38.49 -11.60 -6.15
CA ILE A 258 -37.07 -11.96 -6.13
C ILE A 258 -36.84 -13.34 -6.73
N VAL A 259 -37.67 -14.35 -6.44
CA VAL A 259 -37.55 -15.68 -7.05
C VAL A 259 -37.69 -15.60 -8.56
N GLN A 260 -38.71 -14.88 -9.07
CA GLN A 260 -38.90 -14.71 -10.51
C GLN A 260 -37.71 -14.01 -11.17
N LYS A 261 -37.20 -12.93 -10.56
CA LYS A 261 -35.98 -12.24 -11.02
C LYS A 261 -34.79 -13.19 -11.15
N HIS A 262 -34.62 -14.12 -10.21
CA HIS A 262 -33.53 -15.09 -10.26
C HIS A 262 -33.76 -16.17 -11.32
N LEU A 263 -34.98 -16.68 -11.51
CA LEU A 263 -35.30 -17.62 -12.59
C LEU A 263 -35.02 -17.01 -13.98
N ASP A 264 -35.40 -15.74 -14.17
CA ASP A 264 -35.10 -15.02 -15.42
C ASP A 264 -33.60 -14.87 -15.66
N LEU A 265 -32.83 -14.58 -14.59
CA LEU A 265 -31.37 -14.48 -14.65
C LEU A 265 -30.72 -15.83 -14.98
N ILE A 266 -31.14 -16.91 -14.31
CA ILE A 266 -30.68 -18.28 -14.54
C ILE A 266 -30.86 -18.65 -16.02
N LYS A 267 -32.07 -18.44 -16.56
CA LYS A 267 -32.38 -18.71 -17.96
C LYS A 267 -31.55 -17.85 -18.91
N LYS A 268 -31.46 -16.55 -18.65
CA LYS A 268 -30.75 -15.59 -19.52
C LYS A 268 -29.25 -15.85 -19.58
N ARG A 269 -28.63 -16.20 -18.45
CA ARG A 269 -27.17 -16.32 -18.32
C ARG A 269 -26.68 -17.78 -18.31
N LYS A 270 -27.60 -18.74 -18.34
CA LYS A 270 -27.34 -20.19 -18.28
C LYS A 270 -26.46 -20.57 -17.08
N PHE A 271 -26.81 -20.09 -15.89
CA PHE A 271 -25.97 -20.26 -14.71
C PHE A 271 -25.72 -21.71 -14.33
N ASP A 272 -24.48 -21.99 -13.93
CA ASP A 272 -24.14 -23.23 -13.23
C ASP A 272 -24.22 -23.00 -11.71
N LEU A 273 -23.82 -21.81 -11.26
CA LEU A 273 -23.80 -21.40 -9.86
C LEU A 273 -24.26 -19.95 -9.71
N LEU A 274 -25.22 -19.72 -8.81
CA LEU A 274 -25.75 -18.41 -8.48
C LEU A 274 -25.28 -17.95 -7.09
N ASN A 275 -24.55 -16.84 -7.02
CA ASN A 275 -24.16 -16.19 -5.76
C ASN A 275 -24.91 -14.87 -5.59
N THR A 276 -25.97 -14.84 -4.80
CA THR A 276 -26.80 -13.62 -4.64
C THR A 276 -26.63 -13.04 -3.26
N PHE A 277 -26.67 -11.70 -3.17
CA PHE A 277 -26.55 -10.99 -1.92
C PHE A 277 -27.54 -9.82 -1.81
N PRO A 278 -27.82 -9.33 -0.59
CA PRO A 278 -28.66 -8.15 -0.34
C PRO A 278 -28.18 -6.90 -1.08
N ALA A 279 -29.04 -5.88 -1.19
CA ALA A 279 -28.63 -4.53 -1.59
C ALA A 279 -27.40 -4.05 -0.78
N ASP A 280 -26.48 -3.31 -1.43
CA ASP A 280 -25.19 -2.86 -0.87
C ASP A 280 -25.33 -1.67 0.10
N ILE A 281 -26.19 -1.86 1.10
CA ILE A 281 -26.50 -0.93 2.18
C ILE A 281 -26.69 -1.74 3.46
N THR A 282 -26.31 -1.20 4.63
CA THR A 282 -26.41 -1.95 5.89
C THR A 282 -27.77 -1.82 6.59
N GLN A 283 -28.55 -0.79 6.26
CA GLN A 283 -29.87 -0.58 6.85
C GLN A 283 -30.88 -1.57 6.25
N ARG A 284 -31.62 -2.27 7.11
CA ARG A 284 -32.59 -3.32 6.74
C ARG A 284 -33.97 -3.03 7.33
N CYS A 285 -34.98 -3.77 6.90
CA CYS A 285 -36.35 -3.64 7.38
C CYS A 285 -36.48 -3.94 8.89
N GLU A 286 -37.19 -3.05 9.58
CA GLU A 286 -37.45 -3.04 11.03
C GLU A 286 -38.88 -3.46 11.37
N CYS A 287 -39.66 -3.98 10.40
CA CYS A 287 -41.01 -4.46 10.70
C CYS A 287 -40.99 -5.63 11.69
N ALA A 288 -42.07 -5.76 12.48
CA ALA A 288 -42.19 -6.76 13.56
C ALA A 288 -41.75 -8.18 13.14
N GLU A 289 -42.12 -8.62 11.94
CA GLU A 289 -41.72 -9.93 11.42
C GLU A 289 -40.23 -10.04 11.07
N CYS A 290 -39.64 -9.00 10.46
CA CYS A 290 -38.22 -9.02 10.12
C CYS A 290 -37.36 -9.00 11.37
N VAL A 291 -37.77 -8.27 12.42
CA VAL A 291 -36.96 -8.09 13.64
C VAL A 291 -37.02 -9.25 14.63
N LYS A 292 -37.90 -10.24 14.41
CA LYS A 292 -37.97 -11.47 15.24
C LYS A 292 -36.62 -12.15 15.41
N ASN A 293 -35.79 -12.15 14.37
CA ASN A 293 -34.41 -12.59 14.46
C ASN A 293 -33.48 -11.37 14.56
N PRO A 294 -32.97 -11.01 15.75
CA PRO A 294 -32.15 -9.83 15.93
C PRO A 294 -30.73 -9.98 15.36
N ASP A 295 -30.26 -11.20 15.08
CA ASP A 295 -28.94 -11.42 14.47
C ASP A 295 -29.00 -11.19 12.95
N PRO A 296 -28.33 -10.16 12.40
CA PRO A 296 -28.41 -9.83 10.97
C PRO A 296 -27.91 -10.95 10.06
N SER A 297 -26.86 -11.66 10.49
CA SER A 297 -26.29 -12.77 9.72
C SER A 297 -27.25 -13.94 9.62
N SER A 298 -27.79 -14.42 10.75
CA SER A 298 -28.80 -15.48 10.75
C SER A 298 -30.04 -15.06 9.96
N ARG A 299 -30.49 -13.81 10.10
CA ARG A 299 -31.64 -13.29 9.35
C ARG A 299 -31.44 -13.40 7.84
N TRP A 300 -30.26 -13.02 7.33
CA TRP A 300 -29.94 -13.13 5.91
C TRP A 300 -29.88 -14.58 5.44
N PHE A 301 -29.07 -15.43 6.08
CA PHE A 301 -28.87 -16.80 5.60
C PHE A 301 -30.13 -17.67 5.71
N GLN A 302 -31.02 -17.41 6.68
CA GLN A 302 -32.34 -18.04 6.74
C GLN A 302 -33.24 -17.60 5.57
N TYR A 303 -33.25 -16.30 5.24
CA TYR A 303 -34.00 -15.81 4.09
C TYR A 303 -33.43 -16.36 2.77
N TYR A 304 -32.11 -16.42 2.65
CA TYR A 304 -31.49 -16.96 1.45
C TYR A 304 -31.78 -18.45 1.27
N HIS A 305 -31.76 -19.24 2.36
CA HIS A 305 -32.18 -20.65 2.31
C HIS A 305 -33.62 -20.81 1.78
N LYS A 306 -34.55 -19.94 2.20
CA LYS A 306 -35.92 -19.92 1.66
C LYS A 306 -35.93 -19.63 0.16
N LEU A 307 -35.15 -18.66 -0.31
CA LEU A 307 -35.04 -18.38 -1.75
C LEU A 307 -34.51 -19.58 -2.53
N ILE A 308 -33.51 -20.28 -1.99
CA ILE A 308 -32.94 -21.49 -2.61
C ILE A 308 -33.99 -22.58 -2.75
N GLN A 309 -34.77 -22.84 -1.70
CA GLN A 309 -35.85 -23.83 -1.74
C GLN A 309 -36.89 -23.50 -2.82
N GLU A 310 -37.29 -22.24 -2.93
CA GLU A 310 -38.25 -21.81 -3.95
C GLU A 310 -37.69 -21.90 -5.37
N ILE A 311 -36.44 -21.49 -5.60
CA ILE A 311 -35.81 -21.56 -6.94
C ILE A 311 -35.62 -23.02 -7.37
N ARG A 312 -35.24 -23.92 -6.45
CA ARG A 312 -35.03 -25.35 -6.75
C ARG A 312 -36.30 -26.10 -7.17
N LYS A 313 -37.49 -25.55 -6.91
CA LYS A 313 -38.74 -26.11 -7.45
C LYS A 313 -38.74 -26.11 -8.98
N SER A 314 -38.11 -25.12 -9.61
CA SER A 314 -37.97 -25.01 -11.07
C SER A 314 -36.59 -25.43 -11.57
N GLU A 315 -35.53 -25.21 -10.77
CA GLU A 315 -34.14 -25.41 -11.17
C GLU A 315 -33.40 -26.37 -10.18
N PRO A 316 -33.70 -27.68 -10.18
CA PRO A 316 -33.26 -28.61 -9.13
C PRO A 316 -31.75 -28.85 -9.11
N GLN A 317 -31.05 -28.63 -10.24
CA GLN A 317 -29.61 -28.83 -10.39
C GLN A 317 -28.78 -27.55 -10.14
N MET A 318 -29.44 -26.42 -9.85
CA MET A 318 -28.77 -25.14 -9.62
C MET A 318 -27.90 -25.17 -8.35
N MET A 319 -26.63 -24.82 -8.51
CA MET A 319 -25.73 -24.58 -7.37
C MET A 319 -25.91 -23.16 -6.85
N PHE A 320 -25.69 -22.98 -5.55
CA PHE A 320 -25.76 -21.68 -4.89
C PHE A 320 -24.51 -21.46 -4.06
N ALA A 321 -24.11 -20.19 -3.93
CA ALA A 321 -23.04 -19.78 -3.03
C ALA A 321 -23.48 -18.55 -2.26
N GLY A 322 -22.90 -18.34 -1.09
CA GLY A 322 -23.15 -17.16 -0.26
C GLY A 322 -21.88 -16.37 -0.03
N ILE A 323 -22.06 -15.18 0.54
CA ILE A 323 -20.98 -14.28 0.91
C ILE A 323 -21.18 -13.82 2.36
N ALA A 324 -20.11 -13.77 3.15
CA ALA A 324 -20.10 -13.19 4.48
C ALA A 324 -19.51 -11.78 4.37
N TYR A 325 -20.37 -10.77 4.31
CA TYR A 325 -20.04 -9.37 3.98
C TYR A 325 -20.84 -8.38 4.83
N GLN A 326 -20.28 -7.20 5.09
CA GLN A 326 -20.90 -6.12 5.87
C GLN A 326 -21.57 -6.60 7.17
N GLU A 327 -22.86 -6.33 7.38
CA GLU A 327 -23.60 -6.63 8.60
C GLU A 327 -23.90 -8.12 8.78
N TYR A 328 -23.86 -8.92 7.71
CA TYR A 328 -24.03 -10.38 7.73
C TYR A 328 -22.70 -11.13 7.58
N ARG A 329 -21.57 -10.46 7.84
CA ARG A 329 -20.23 -11.07 7.87
C ARG A 329 -20.00 -11.93 9.12
N THR A 330 -20.63 -11.56 10.23
CA THR A 330 -20.51 -12.29 11.49
C THR A 330 -21.02 -13.72 11.34
N VAL A 331 -20.43 -14.64 12.12
CA VAL A 331 -20.83 -16.05 12.10
C VAL A 331 -22.29 -16.19 12.57
N PRO A 332 -23.20 -16.76 11.76
CA PRO A 332 -24.60 -16.92 12.14
C PRO A 332 -24.74 -17.94 13.28
N ALA A 333 -25.81 -17.81 14.05
CA ALA A 333 -26.12 -18.75 15.12
C ALA A 333 -26.40 -20.16 14.55
N ALA A 334 -27.21 -20.24 13.48
CA ALA A 334 -27.59 -21.48 12.85
C ALA A 334 -26.60 -21.92 11.75
N ARG A 335 -26.66 -23.20 11.38
CA ARG A 335 -25.93 -23.74 10.22
C ARG A 335 -26.47 -23.10 8.93
N VAL A 336 -25.60 -22.83 7.97
CA VAL A 336 -25.99 -22.34 6.64
C VAL A 336 -26.15 -23.54 5.71
N GLU A 337 -27.31 -23.63 5.05
CA GLU A 337 -27.68 -24.82 4.28
C GLU A 337 -27.95 -24.51 2.80
N GLY A 338 -27.68 -25.49 1.94
CA GLY A 338 -28.01 -25.44 0.51
C GLY A 338 -26.98 -24.73 -0.37
N LEU A 339 -25.81 -24.37 0.17
CA LEU A 339 -24.73 -23.69 -0.54
C LEU A 339 -23.53 -24.61 -0.79
N GLU A 340 -22.87 -24.45 -1.93
CA GLU A 340 -21.57 -25.05 -2.24
C GLU A 340 -20.46 -24.47 -1.36
N TYR A 341 -20.56 -23.18 -1.05
CA TYR A 341 -19.67 -22.47 -0.13
C TYR A 341 -20.27 -21.13 0.32
N VAL A 342 -19.74 -20.61 1.43
CA VAL A 342 -19.81 -19.19 1.81
C VAL A 342 -18.42 -18.57 1.64
N GLU A 343 -18.31 -17.50 0.85
CA GLU A 343 -17.05 -16.77 0.68
C GLU A 343 -16.93 -15.68 1.76
N TYR A 344 -15.90 -15.79 2.61
CA TYR A 344 -15.61 -14.83 3.66
C TYR A 344 -14.88 -13.63 3.06
N CYS A 345 -15.49 -12.45 3.13
CA CYS A 345 -14.86 -11.20 2.71
C CYS A 345 -13.77 -10.81 3.71
N GLN A 346 -12.55 -11.20 3.41
CA GLN A 346 -11.42 -11.07 4.32
C GLN A 346 -10.71 -9.71 4.16
N TYR A 347 -11.44 -8.60 4.11
CA TYR A 347 -10.82 -7.26 4.09
C TYR A 347 -10.28 -6.83 5.47
N ASN A 348 -10.73 -7.48 6.56
CA ASN A 348 -10.36 -7.19 7.95
C ASN A 348 -9.10 -7.94 8.42
N ARG A 349 -8.07 -8.00 7.57
CA ARG A 349 -6.80 -8.71 7.81
C ARG A 349 -5.59 -7.81 7.55
N CYS A 350 -4.40 -8.34 7.80
CA CYS A 350 -3.15 -7.73 7.38
C CYS A 350 -2.66 -8.30 6.03
N TYR A 351 -2.15 -7.44 5.13
CA TYR A 351 -1.50 -7.84 3.86
C TYR A 351 0.04 -7.83 3.93
N VAL A 352 0.61 -7.65 5.12
CA VAL A 352 2.06 -7.59 5.34
C VAL A 352 2.53 -8.87 6.02
N HIS A 353 1.97 -9.16 7.18
CA HIS A 353 2.38 -10.30 8.00
C HIS A 353 1.68 -11.59 7.58
N LYS A 354 2.36 -12.72 7.81
CA LYS A 354 1.83 -14.08 7.65
C LYS A 354 0.69 -14.35 8.64
N PHE A 355 -0.12 -15.38 8.40
CA PHE A 355 -1.27 -15.69 9.26
C PHE A 355 -0.88 -16.20 10.64
N GLU A 356 0.21 -16.96 10.75
CA GLU A 356 0.71 -17.49 12.03
C GLU A 356 1.55 -16.51 12.85
N ASP A 357 1.78 -15.28 12.35
CA ASP A 357 2.57 -14.30 13.10
C ASP A 357 1.89 -13.96 14.45
N PRO A 358 2.51 -14.32 15.60
CA PRO A 358 1.91 -14.10 16.91
C PRO A 358 1.87 -12.62 17.31
N SER A 359 2.56 -11.74 16.58
CA SER A 359 2.46 -10.29 16.75
C SER A 359 1.30 -9.68 15.94
N CYS A 360 0.78 -10.37 14.91
CA CYS A 360 -0.27 -9.85 14.05
C CYS A 360 -1.69 -10.14 14.59
N SER A 361 -2.21 -9.26 15.43
CA SER A 361 -3.55 -9.42 16.02
C SER A 361 -4.70 -9.41 14.99
N LEU A 362 -4.54 -8.67 13.90
CA LEU A 362 -5.55 -8.60 12.81
C LEU A 362 -5.74 -9.96 12.12
N ASN A 363 -4.64 -10.60 11.73
CA ASN A 363 -4.70 -11.92 11.09
C ASN A 363 -5.26 -12.97 12.04
N ARG A 364 -4.84 -12.98 13.32
CA ARG A 364 -5.41 -13.92 14.30
C ARG A 364 -6.93 -13.78 14.43
N LYS A 365 -7.44 -12.56 14.64
CA LYS A 365 -8.89 -12.29 14.73
C LYS A 365 -9.63 -12.74 13.47
N SER A 366 -9.09 -12.44 12.29
CA SER A 366 -9.68 -12.85 11.01
C SER A 366 -9.72 -14.37 10.83
N MET A 367 -8.63 -15.07 11.18
CA MET A 367 -8.55 -16.53 11.06
C MET A 367 -9.38 -17.26 12.13
N GLU A 368 -9.53 -16.71 13.34
CA GLU A 368 -10.44 -17.22 14.37
C GLU A 368 -11.90 -17.13 13.92
N GLU A 369 -12.30 -16.01 13.31
CA GLU A 369 -13.65 -15.86 12.75
C GLU A 369 -13.89 -16.82 11.59
N LEU A 370 -12.91 -16.99 10.69
CA LEU A 370 -12.97 -17.94 9.59
C LEU A 370 -13.11 -19.39 10.09
N LYS A 371 -12.36 -19.79 11.13
CA LYS A 371 -12.47 -21.12 11.77
C LYS A 371 -13.88 -21.37 12.31
N ARG A 372 -14.46 -20.40 13.01
CA ARG A 372 -15.84 -20.48 13.50
C ARG A 372 -16.86 -20.59 12.35
N TRP A 373 -16.60 -19.91 11.24
CA TRP A 373 -17.40 -20.03 10.02
C TRP A 373 -17.36 -21.45 9.42
N GLN A 374 -16.24 -22.17 9.51
CA GLN A 374 -16.13 -23.55 9.01
C GLN A 374 -17.05 -24.54 9.74
N GLU A 375 -17.47 -24.22 10.97
CA GLU A 375 -18.45 -25.01 11.71
C GLU A 375 -19.87 -24.85 11.13
N LYS A 376 -20.12 -23.78 10.35
CA LYS A 376 -21.45 -23.40 9.85
C LYS A 376 -21.66 -23.70 8.38
N ALA A 377 -20.61 -23.70 7.55
CA ALA A 377 -20.70 -23.92 6.11
C ALA A 377 -19.37 -24.42 5.52
N PRO A 378 -19.39 -25.05 4.32
CA PRO A 378 -18.19 -25.08 3.48
C PRO A 378 -17.74 -23.64 3.19
N MET A 379 -16.45 -23.38 3.30
CA MET A 379 -15.93 -22.01 3.26
C MET A 379 -15.05 -21.75 2.04
N GLY A 380 -15.03 -20.48 1.65
CA GLY A 380 -14.13 -19.89 0.69
C GLY A 380 -13.69 -18.49 1.12
N ILE A 381 -12.88 -17.85 0.28
CA ILE A 381 -12.37 -16.49 0.50
C ILE A 381 -12.81 -15.60 -0.65
N TYR A 382 -13.27 -14.41 -0.30
CA TYR A 382 -13.28 -13.23 -1.16
C TYR A 382 -12.21 -12.27 -0.64
N GLY A 383 -11.09 -12.24 -1.35
CA GLY A 383 -9.90 -11.43 -1.09
C GLY A 383 -9.88 -10.10 -1.83
N TYR A 384 -9.04 -9.21 -1.32
CA TYR A 384 -8.80 -7.84 -1.83
C TYR A 384 -7.29 -7.55 -1.89
N GLU A 385 -6.47 -8.59 -2.11
CA GLU A 385 -5.00 -8.55 -2.05
C GLU A 385 -4.41 -7.50 -3.00
N PHE A 386 -5.11 -7.18 -4.09
CA PHE A 386 -4.65 -6.25 -5.12
C PHE A 386 -5.28 -4.85 -5.04
N ASP A 387 -6.10 -4.58 -4.03
CA ASP A 387 -6.74 -3.27 -3.80
C ASP A 387 -6.10 -2.50 -2.63
N VAL A 388 -4.91 -2.91 -2.18
CA VAL A 388 -4.25 -2.37 -0.97
C VAL A 388 -4.02 -0.86 -1.05
N PHE A 389 -3.73 -0.29 -2.22
CA PHE A 389 -3.40 1.13 -2.38
C PHE A 389 -4.29 1.89 -3.35
N LYS A 390 -4.40 3.21 -3.15
CA LYS A 390 -4.97 4.14 -4.15
C LYS A 390 -4.00 4.29 -5.33
N GLY A 391 -4.07 3.36 -6.27
CA GLY A 391 -3.36 3.40 -7.55
C GLY A 391 -2.42 2.22 -7.79
N ALA A 392 -1.86 2.17 -8.99
CA ALA A 392 -0.99 1.10 -9.46
C ALA A 392 0.39 1.15 -8.80
N MET A 393 0.55 0.40 -7.71
CA MET A 393 1.79 0.27 -6.93
C MET A 393 2.36 -1.14 -7.08
N TYR A 394 3.69 -1.28 -7.14
CA TYR A 394 4.32 -2.60 -7.18
C TYR A 394 4.19 -3.33 -5.83
N LEU A 395 3.74 -4.59 -5.85
CA LEU A 395 3.43 -5.40 -4.66
C LEU A 395 4.34 -6.64 -4.54
N PRO A 396 5.42 -6.59 -3.73
CA PRO A 396 6.38 -7.69 -3.59
C PRO A 396 6.02 -8.71 -2.49
N PHE A 397 4.74 -9.01 -2.29
CA PHE A 397 4.24 -9.71 -1.10
C PHE A 397 3.98 -11.23 -1.27
N TRP A 398 4.67 -11.88 -2.22
CA TRP A 398 4.38 -13.28 -2.58
C TRP A 398 4.66 -14.29 -1.47
N ASN A 399 5.52 -13.98 -0.51
CA ASN A 399 5.74 -14.84 0.65
C ASN A 399 4.51 -14.90 1.56
N MET A 400 3.77 -13.79 1.67
CA MET A 400 2.48 -13.75 2.33
C MET A 400 1.42 -14.50 1.51
N LEU A 401 1.38 -14.35 0.19
CA LEU A 401 0.43 -15.09 -0.67
C LEU A 401 0.64 -16.62 -0.60
N ALA A 402 1.90 -17.07 -0.53
CA ALA A 402 2.21 -18.49 -0.39
C ALA A 402 1.81 -19.03 0.98
N ASP A 403 2.03 -18.26 2.04
CA ASP A 403 1.55 -18.56 3.39
C ASP A 403 0.03 -18.69 3.42
N GLU A 404 -0.67 -17.72 2.82
CA GLU A 404 -2.12 -17.68 2.70
C GLU A 404 -2.69 -18.95 2.04
N MET A 405 -2.17 -19.31 0.86
CA MET A 405 -2.65 -20.48 0.11
C MET A 405 -2.39 -21.80 0.85
N LYS A 406 -1.28 -21.90 1.58
CA LYS A 406 -0.98 -23.09 2.41
C LYS A 406 -2.01 -23.22 3.54
N HIS A 407 -2.30 -22.13 4.26
CA HIS A 407 -3.31 -22.14 5.32
C HIS A 407 -4.71 -22.48 4.80
N PHE A 408 -5.13 -21.87 3.69
CA PHE A 408 -6.45 -22.12 3.14
C PHE A 408 -6.62 -23.55 2.60
N ARG A 409 -5.55 -24.13 2.03
CA ARG A 409 -5.52 -25.55 1.69
C ARG A 409 -5.68 -26.43 2.93
N ASP A 410 -4.92 -26.15 3.99
CA ASP A 410 -4.91 -26.98 5.20
C ASP A 410 -6.24 -26.88 5.98
N MET A 411 -6.90 -25.72 5.91
CA MET A 411 -8.28 -25.53 6.34
C MET A 411 -9.30 -26.19 5.42
N LYS A 412 -8.93 -26.73 4.25
CA LYS A 412 -9.81 -27.36 3.27
C LYS A 412 -10.87 -26.40 2.71
N LEU A 413 -10.52 -25.13 2.51
CA LEU A 413 -11.38 -24.19 1.82
C LEU A 413 -11.58 -24.64 0.37
N VAL A 414 -12.76 -24.40 -0.20
CA VAL A 414 -13.11 -24.92 -1.55
C VAL A 414 -13.09 -23.84 -2.64
N ARG A 415 -13.06 -22.56 -2.25
CA ARG A 415 -13.22 -21.41 -3.15
C ARG A 415 -12.22 -20.30 -2.83
N MET A 416 -11.40 -19.90 -3.80
CA MET A 416 -10.45 -18.76 -3.70
C MET A 416 -10.77 -17.68 -4.73
N LYS A 417 -11.19 -16.49 -4.28
CA LYS A 417 -11.51 -15.34 -5.12
C LYS A 417 -10.67 -14.13 -4.72
N THR A 418 -10.20 -13.36 -5.69
CA THR A 418 -9.71 -11.99 -5.49
C THR A 418 -10.15 -11.07 -6.62
N GLU A 419 -10.11 -9.76 -6.41
CA GLU A 419 -10.32 -8.78 -7.46
C GLU A 419 -9.06 -8.54 -8.30
N LEU A 420 -9.25 -8.37 -9.60
CA LEU A 420 -8.19 -8.07 -10.57
C LEU A 420 -8.55 -6.78 -11.29
N GLY A 421 -7.94 -5.67 -10.88
CA GLY A 421 -8.15 -4.37 -11.54
C GLY A 421 -7.66 -4.36 -12.98
N VAL A 422 -8.56 -4.21 -13.95
CA VAL A 422 -8.28 -4.13 -15.38
C VAL A 422 -8.81 -2.81 -15.94
N TYR A 423 -7.89 -1.90 -16.25
CA TYR A 423 -8.21 -0.55 -16.73
C TYR A 423 -7.29 -0.16 -17.88
N TYR A 424 -7.82 0.54 -18.90
CA TYR A 424 -7.02 1.17 -19.96
C TYR A 424 -7.49 2.61 -20.16
N PRO A 425 -7.16 3.52 -19.23
CA PRO A 425 -7.44 4.94 -19.44
C PRO A 425 -6.68 5.41 -20.69
N LYS A 426 -7.27 6.37 -21.40
CA LYS A 426 -6.62 7.01 -22.54
C LYS A 426 -5.27 7.61 -22.10
N ASP A 427 -4.23 7.41 -22.91
CA ASP A 427 -2.86 7.92 -22.70
C ASP A 427 -2.13 7.39 -21.45
N ALA A 428 -2.67 6.36 -20.79
CA ALA A 428 -2.04 5.77 -19.62
C ALA A 428 -0.73 5.04 -19.98
N LYS A 429 0.33 5.33 -19.23
CA LYS A 429 1.59 4.58 -19.34
C LYS A 429 1.40 3.20 -18.71
N ARG A 430 2.16 2.20 -19.18
CA ARG A 430 2.13 0.84 -18.59
C ARG A 430 2.28 0.85 -17.07
N ALA A 431 3.20 1.66 -16.54
CA ALA A 431 3.42 1.77 -15.10
C ALA A 431 2.19 2.27 -14.30
N ASP A 432 1.23 2.94 -14.95
CA ASP A 432 0.02 3.49 -14.33
C ASP A 432 -1.18 2.53 -14.36
N LEU A 433 -1.03 1.37 -14.99
CA LEU A 433 -2.07 0.35 -15.09
C LEU A 433 -1.94 -0.67 -13.93
N PRO A 434 -2.97 -0.87 -13.08
CA PRO A 434 -2.93 -1.83 -11.98
C PRO A 434 -2.53 -3.25 -12.43
N GLN A 435 -3.10 -3.73 -13.55
CA GLN A 435 -2.78 -5.04 -14.09
C GLN A 435 -1.32 -5.20 -14.55
N GLN A 436 -0.62 -4.09 -14.85
CA GLN A 436 0.82 -4.11 -15.19
C GLN A 436 1.69 -3.94 -13.93
N ALA A 437 1.27 -3.11 -12.98
CA ALA A 437 1.97 -2.95 -11.70
C ALA A 437 1.96 -4.23 -10.85
N HIS A 438 0.88 -5.01 -10.95
CA HIS A 438 0.68 -6.25 -10.18
C HIS A 438 0.99 -7.51 -10.99
N ARG A 439 1.58 -7.42 -12.20
CA ARG A 439 1.69 -8.58 -13.12
C ARG A 439 2.41 -9.78 -12.52
N LEU A 440 3.53 -9.56 -11.83
CA LEU A 440 4.28 -10.61 -11.15
C LEU A 440 3.44 -11.23 -10.03
N SER A 441 2.86 -10.41 -9.16
CA SER A 441 2.08 -10.89 -8.02
C SER A 441 0.78 -11.59 -8.45
N ASN A 442 0.14 -11.13 -9.53
CA ASN A 442 -1.03 -11.78 -10.12
C ASN A 442 -0.68 -13.17 -10.68
N TYR A 443 0.44 -13.28 -11.40
CA TYR A 443 0.92 -14.56 -11.90
C TYR A 443 1.23 -15.52 -10.76
N LEU A 444 2.00 -15.07 -9.75
CA LEU A 444 2.32 -15.90 -8.59
C LEU A 444 1.06 -16.32 -7.82
N TYR A 445 0.08 -15.43 -7.64
CA TYR A 445 -1.19 -15.76 -7.00
C TYR A 445 -1.95 -16.85 -7.77
N ALA A 446 -2.03 -16.74 -9.11
CA ALA A 446 -2.67 -17.76 -9.94
C ALA A 446 -1.98 -19.13 -9.83
N GLN A 447 -0.63 -19.14 -9.84
CA GLN A 447 0.16 -20.37 -9.69
C GLN A 447 0.03 -20.97 -8.29
N LEU A 448 -0.01 -20.17 -7.23
CA LEU A 448 -0.17 -20.63 -5.85
C LEU A 448 -1.60 -21.12 -5.56
N MET A 449 -2.63 -20.53 -6.17
CA MET A 449 -3.99 -21.09 -6.11
C MET A 449 -4.08 -22.44 -6.83
N TRP A 450 -3.35 -22.62 -7.92
CA TRP A 450 -3.27 -23.93 -8.57
C TRP A 450 -2.52 -24.93 -7.71
N ASN A 451 -1.32 -24.56 -7.24
CA ASN A 451 -0.44 -25.38 -6.42
C ASN A 451 0.09 -24.63 -5.19
N PRO A 452 -0.56 -24.76 -4.02
CA PRO A 452 -0.11 -24.13 -2.78
C PRO A 452 1.24 -24.65 -2.25
N ALA A 453 1.75 -25.76 -2.79
CA ALA A 453 3.07 -26.29 -2.46
C ALA A 453 4.18 -25.75 -3.39
N ALA A 454 3.85 -24.87 -4.34
CA ALA A 454 4.87 -24.25 -5.19
C ALA A 454 5.78 -23.33 -4.37
N GLU A 455 7.09 -23.43 -4.63
CA GLU A 455 8.10 -22.58 -3.99
C GLU A 455 8.19 -21.25 -4.74
N THR A 456 8.00 -20.14 -4.01
CA THR A 456 7.97 -18.79 -4.57
C THR A 456 9.27 -18.41 -5.25
N ASP A 457 10.42 -18.82 -4.70
CA ASP A 457 11.73 -18.56 -5.29
C ASP A 457 11.88 -19.24 -6.67
N THR A 458 11.35 -20.45 -6.85
CA THR A 458 11.39 -21.15 -8.14
C THR A 458 10.55 -20.41 -9.19
N LEU A 459 9.34 -19.99 -8.82
CA LEU A 459 8.46 -19.22 -9.71
C LEU A 459 9.07 -17.84 -10.05
N LEU A 460 9.70 -17.19 -9.07
CA LEU A 460 10.36 -15.90 -9.26
C LEU A 460 11.61 -16.02 -10.14
N ARG A 461 12.38 -17.10 -10.00
CA ARG A 461 13.52 -17.41 -10.90
C ARG A 461 13.05 -17.58 -12.33
N ASP A 462 12.04 -18.43 -12.55
CA ASP A 462 11.48 -18.68 -13.89
C ASP A 462 10.94 -17.40 -14.56
N TRP A 463 10.27 -16.54 -13.77
CA TRP A 463 9.89 -15.20 -14.22
C TRP A 463 11.11 -14.39 -14.65
N CYS A 464 12.12 -14.26 -13.79
CA CYS A 464 13.27 -13.40 -14.06
C CYS A 464 14.06 -13.87 -15.29
N ASP A 465 14.30 -15.18 -15.41
CA ASP A 465 15.02 -15.80 -16.52
C ASP A 465 14.30 -15.59 -17.86
N THR A 466 12.97 -15.58 -17.84
CA THR A 466 12.15 -15.46 -19.04
C THR A 466 11.88 -14.01 -19.42
N VAL A 467 11.61 -13.14 -18.44
CA VAL A 467 11.22 -11.73 -18.66
C VAL A 467 12.44 -10.85 -18.90
N TYR A 468 13.58 -11.09 -18.23
CA TYR A 468 14.75 -10.21 -18.28
C TYR A 468 15.97 -10.82 -18.99
N GLY A 469 15.93 -12.10 -19.35
CA GLY A 469 17.01 -12.75 -20.10
C GLY A 469 18.36 -12.64 -19.39
N ALA A 470 19.37 -12.09 -20.07
CA ALA A 470 20.71 -11.90 -19.48
C ALA A 470 20.73 -11.02 -18.22
N GLY A 471 19.71 -10.17 -17.99
CA GLY A 471 19.57 -9.36 -16.78
C GLY A 471 18.93 -10.08 -15.59
N ALA A 472 18.60 -11.37 -15.72
CA ALA A 472 17.80 -12.12 -14.75
C ALA A 472 18.39 -12.13 -13.33
N GLU A 473 19.69 -12.34 -13.16
CA GLU A 473 20.32 -12.40 -11.82
C GLU A 473 20.16 -11.08 -11.05
N ALA A 474 20.41 -9.94 -11.71
CA ALA A 474 20.27 -8.63 -11.10
C ALA A 474 18.80 -8.31 -10.75
N MET A 475 17.87 -8.66 -11.64
CA MET A 475 16.44 -8.46 -11.41
C MET A 475 15.88 -9.38 -10.32
N TYR A 476 16.35 -10.62 -10.25
CA TYR A 476 16.02 -11.55 -9.17
C TYR A 476 16.48 -11.00 -7.82
N ALA A 477 17.73 -10.53 -7.73
CA ALA A 477 18.25 -9.89 -6.52
C ALA A 477 17.45 -8.66 -6.10
N TYR A 478 17.00 -7.84 -7.06
CA TYR A 478 16.09 -6.71 -6.80
C TYR A 478 14.74 -7.17 -6.23
N HIS A 479 14.07 -8.12 -6.87
CA HIS A 479 12.77 -8.62 -6.43
C HIS A 479 12.85 -9.26 -5.04
N GLN A 480 13.89 -10.05 -4.76
CA GLN A 480 14.12 -10.61 -3.43
C GLN A 480 14.35 -9.53 -2.37
N ALA A 481 15.12 -8.48 -2.68
CA ALA A 481 15.34 -7.37 -1.76
C ALA A 481 14.04 -6.63 -1.44
N MET A 482 13.17 -6.43 -2.44
CA MET A 482 11.85 -5.81 -2.25
C MET A 482 10.92 -6.67 -1.40
N ALA A 483 10.87 -7.99 -1.64
CA ALA A 483 10.06 -8.91 -0.83
C ALA A 483 10.55 -8.97 0.62
N LYS A 484 11.87 -9.09 0.81
CA LYS A 484 12.48 -9.05 2.15
C LYS A 484 12.15 -7.75 2.89
N ALA A 485 12.18 -6.63 2.20
CA ALA A 485 11.84 -5.34 2.79
C ALA A 485 10.36 -5.28 3.19
N TRP A 486 9.46 -5.79 2.33
CA TRP A 486 8.02 -5.88 2.62
C TRP A 486 7.74 -6.76 3.84
N ASP A 487 8.30 -7.96 3.87
CA ASP A 487 8.15 -8.92 4.98
C ASP A 487 8.70 -8.38 6.32
N SER A 488 9.63 -7.43 6.26
CA SER A 488 10.23 -6.82 7.45
C SER A 488 9.44 -5.64 8.03
N MET A 489 8.45 -5.13 7.30
CA MET A 489 7.64 -3.99 7.74
C MET A 489 6.92 -4.31 9.04
N LYS A 490 6.99 -3.38 10.01
CA LYS A 490 6.32 -3.52 11.32
C LYS A 490 4.92 -2.90 11.37
N ILE A 491 4.46 -2.37 10.24
CA ILE A 491 3.14 -1.77 10.12
C ILE A 491 2.11 -2.79 9.63
N HIS A 492 0.83 -2.49 9.85
CA HIS A 492 -0.27 -3.25 9.29
C HIS A 492 -0.93 -2.48 8.15
N LEU A 493 -1.01 -3.12 6.97
CA LEU A 493 -1.91 -2.69 5.90
C LEU A 493 -3.16 -3.57 5.96
N THR A 494 -4.33 -2.95 6.12
CA THR A 494 -5.65 -3.61 6.24
C THR A 494 -6.67 -2.88 5.37
N TYR A 495 -7.78 -3.53 5.03
CA TYR A 495 -8.80 -2.99 4.12
C TYR A 495 -8.27 -2.75 2.69
N PHE A 496 -8.56 -1.62 2.07
CA PHE A 496 -8.19 -1.30 0.70
C PHE A 496 -8.04 0.21 0.56
N GLY A 497 -7.30 0.65 -0.47
CA GLY A 497 -7.13 2.06 -0.78
C GLY A 497 -6.30 2.83 0.24
N ALA A 498 -5.27 2.22 0.83
CA ALA A 498 -4.28 2.94 1.63
C ALA A 498 -3.50 3.96 0.77
N ASP A 499 -2.99 5.00 1.40
CA ASP A 499 -2.03 5.91 0.77
C ASP A 499 -0.63 5.24 0.76
N PRO A 500 0.07 5.17 -0.39
CA PRO A 500 1.37 4.53 -0.46
C PRO A 500 2.45 5.24 0.36
N GLY A 501 2.31 6.53 0.68
CA GLY A 501 3.27 7.27 1.49
C GLY A 501 3.57 6.59 2.84
N GLY A 502 2.59 5.88 3.39
CA GLY A 502 2.74 5.18 4.64
C GLY A 502 3.44 3.86 4.66
N ALA A 503 3.18 3.07 3.63
CA ALA A 503 4.00 1.91 3.40
C ALA A 503 5.43 2.31 3.02
N ALA A 504 5.61 3.38 2.23
CA ALA A 504 6.91 3.72 1.64
C ALA A 504 8.04 3.92 2.66
N LYS A 505 7.78 4.59 3.80
CA LYS A 505 8.79 4.79 4.87
C LYS A 505 9.22 3.50 5.56
N ASN A 506 8.36 2.49 5.55
CA ASN A 506 8.61 1.18 6.18
C ASN A 506 9.17 0.19 5.16
N LEU A 507 8.80 0.33 3.88
CA LEU A 507 9.22 -0.53 2.79
C LEU A 507 10.60 -0.17 2.25
N ILE A 508 10.88 1.11 2.00
CA ILE A 508 12.12 1.54 1.35
C ILE A 508 12.91 2.56 2.17
N ASN A 509 14.21 2.61 1.89
CA ASN A 509 15.15 3.55 2.48
C ASN A 509 16.25 3.88 1.45
N ASP A 510 17.10 4.85 1.76
CA ASP A 510 18.16 5.30 0.84
C ASP A 510 19.12 4.16 0.41
N LYS A 511 19.39 3.17 1.28
CA LYS A 511 20.24 2.01 0.93
C LYS A 511 19.56 1.12 -0.10
N LEU A 512 18.27 0.79 0.08
CA LEU A 512 17.51 -0.02 -0.86
C LEU A 512 17.32 0.70 -2.20
N ILE A 513 17.14 2.04 -2.18
CA ILE A 513 17.08 2.86 -3.41
C ILE A 513 18.38 2.76 -4.20
N GLN A 514 19.53 2.93 -3.53
CA GLN A 514 20.84 2.80 -4.17
C GLN A 514 21.05 1.38 -4.73
N PHE A 515 20.69 0.36 -3.96
CA PHE A 515 20.78 -1.04 -4.38
C PHE A 515 19.92 -1.31 -5.62
N ALA A 516 18.63 -0.94 -5.61
CA ALA A 516 17.72 -1.17 -6.73
C ALA A 516 18.23 -0.49 -8.02
N LYS A 517 18.68 0.77 -7.93
CA LYS A 517 19.25 1.49 -9.08
C LYS A 517 20.51 0.81 -9.63
N ALA A 518 21.35 0.26 -8.76
CA ALA A 518 22.52 -0.51 -9.18
C ALA A 518 22.12 -1.82 -9.89
N GLN A 519 21.08 -2.51 -9.41
CA GLN A 519 20.56 -3.72 -10.07
C GLN A 519 19.98 -3.41 -11.45
N PHE A 520 19.16 -2.36 -11.60
CA PHE A 520 18.64 -1.97 -12.90
C PHE A 520 19.75 -1.64 -13.89
N LYS A 521 20.75 -0.85 -13.48
CA LYS A 521 21.91 -0.52 -14.32
C LYS A 521 22.69 -1.77 -14.74
N THR A 522 22.85 -2.75 -13.84
CA THR A 522 23.53 -4.02 -14.11
C THR A 522 22.73 -4.85 -15.11
N ALA A 523 21.43 -5.03 -14.87
CA ALA A 523 20.53 -5.75 -15.76
C ALA A 523 20.52 -5.14 -17.18
N GLU A 524 20.44 -3.81 -17.30
CA GLU A 524 20.52 -3.12 -18.59
C GLU A 524 21.86 -3.35 -19.30
N ALA A 525 22.98 -3.32 -18.57
CA ALA A 525 24.30 -3.55 -19.13
C ALA A 525 24.47 -4.98 -19.65
N ASP A 526 23.90 -5.97 -18.95
CA ASP A 526 23.94 -7.37 -19.36
C ASP A 526 23.02 -7.65 -20.54
N VAL A 527 21.80 -7.12 -20.54
CA VAL A 527 20.85 -7.26 -21.66
C VAL A 527 21.37 -6.59 -22.93
N LYS A 528 22.15 -5.50 -22.84
CA LYS A 528 22.78 -4.88 -24.03
C LYS A 528 23.68 -5.83 -24.82
N LYS A 529 24.15 -6.93 -24.20
CA LYS A 529 24.96 -7.98 -24.83
C LYS A 529 24.12 -8.99 -25.62
N GLU A 530 22.78 -8.97 -25.48
CA GLU A 530 21.87 -9.83 -26.25
C GLU A 530 21.98 -9.51 -27.74
N LYS A 531 22.23 -10.55 -28.54
CA LYS A 531 22.46 -10.45 -29.98
C LYS A 531 21.17 -10.30 -30.76
N ASN A 532 20.07 -10.89 -30.28
CA ASN A 532 18.76 -10.77 -30.92
C ASN A 532 18.16 -9.39 -30.59
N PRO A 533 17.98 -8.49 -31.58
CA PRO A 533 17.52 -7.13 -31.33
C PRO A 533 16.08 -7.06 -30.76
N LEU A 534 15.21 -8.02 -31.12
CA LEU A 534 13.83 -8.07 -30.63
C LEU A 534 13.79 -8.52 -29.16
N LEU A 535 14.55 -9.56 -28.80
CA LEU A 535 14.67 -10.00 -27.41
C LEU A 535 15.33 -8.92 -26.55
N ARG A 536 16.43 -8.32 -27.04
CA ARG A 536 17.09 -7.20 -26.38
C ARG A 536 16.12 -6.07 -26.08
N LYS A 537 15.34 -5.63 -27.08
CA LYS A 537 14.33 -4.58 -26.89
C LYS A 537 13.30 -4.98 -25.83
N ARG A 538 12.73 -6.18 -25.94
CA ARG A 538 11.71 -6.67 -24.98
C ARG A 538 12.24 -6.69 -23.55
N HIS A 539 13.42 -7.25 -23.31
CA HIS A 539 14.03 -7.30 -21.98
C HIS A 539 14.33 -5.90 -21.42
N LEU A 540 14.86 -4.98 -22.24
CA LEU A 540 15.10 -3.59 -21.83
C LEU A 540 13.79 -2.86 -21.49
N ASP A 541 12.73 -3.04 -22.28
CA ASP A 541 11.42 -2.42 -22.02
C ASP A 541 10.84 -2.91 -20.69
N GLU A 542 11.00 -4.19 -20.35
CA GLU A 542 10.53 -4.75 -19.08
C GLU A 542 11.37 -4.29 -17.87
N ILE A 543 12.69 -4.15 -18.02
CA ILE A 543 13.55 -3.56 -16.96
C ILE A 543 13.15 -2.09 -16.74
N ALA A 544 12.91 -1.34 -17.81
CA ALA A 544 12.48 0.06 -17.73
C ALA A 544 11.11 0.21 -17.04
N LEU A 545 10.19 -0.73 -17.30
CA LEU A 545 8.91 -0.78 -16.58
C LEU A 545 9.12 -1.01 -15.08
N GLU A 546 10.01 -1.93 -14.68
CA GLU A 546 10.26 -2.18 -13.25
C GLU A 546 10.94 -1.02 -12.56
N ALA A 547 11.87 -0.35 -13.24
CA ALA A 547 12.46 0.88 -12.74
C ALA A 547 11.40 1.99 -12.57
N ALA A 548 10.44 2.11 -13.49
CA ALA A 548 9.35 3.07 -13.38
C ALA A 548 8.39 2.76 -12.23
N LEU A 549 8.05 1.47 -12.03
CA LEU A 549 7.24 1.03 -10.90
C LEU A 549 7.95 1.27 -9.57
N PHE A 550 9.24 0.95 -9.46
CA PHE A 550 10.06 1.28 -8.29
C PHE A 550 10.12 2.79 -8.03
N GLY A 551 10.24 3.59 -9.10
CA GLY A 551 10.25 5.05 -9.03
C GLY A 551 9.01 5.63 -8.35
N LYS A 552 7.85 4.97 -8.39
CA LYS A 552 6.66 5.37 -7.63
C LYS A 552 6.84 5.22 -6.14
N TRP A 553 7.44 4.11 -5.69
CA TRP A 553 7.80 3.91 -4.30
C TRP A 553 8.85 4.94 -3.85
N GLU A 554 9.88 5.18 -4.65
CA GLU A 554 10.89 6.21 -4.39
C GLU A 554 10.24 7.59 -4.21
N LYS A 555 9.34 7.98 -5.12
CA LYS A 555 8.61 9.25 -5.02
C LYS A 555 7.74 9.31 -3.77
N ALA A 556 6.99 8.27 -3.46
CA ALA A 556 6.15 8.20 -2.26
C ALA A 556 7.00 8.34 -0.98
N TYR A 557 8.15 7.66 -0.92
CA TYR A 557 9.11 7.79 0.18
C TYR A 557 9.67 9.20 0.28
N GLN A 558 10.08 9.82 -0.83
CA GLN A 558 10.61 11.18 -0.85
C GLN A 558 9.56 12.17 -0.35
N VAL A 559 8.33 12.12 -0.87
CA VAL A 559 7.22 12.97 -0.42
C VAL A 559 6.92 12.76 1.06
N ALA A 560 6.82 11.51 1.51
CA ALA A 560 6.52 11.21 2.90
C ALA A 560 7.65 11.68 3.84
N ARG A 561 8.91 11.53 3.43
CA ARG A 561 10.09 12.04 4.15
C ARG A 561 10.10 13.56 4.16
N ASP A 562 9.85 14.19 3.02
CA ASP A 562 9.93 15.64 2.87
C ASP A 562 8.84 16.39 3.63
N ASN A 563 7.68 15.76 3.81
CA ASN A 563 6.55 16.27 4.58
C ASN A 563 6.54 15.78 6.04
N ALA A 564 7.60 15.11 6.51
CA ALA A 564 7.65 14.57 7.87
C ALA A 564 7.75 15.69 8.91
N VAL A 565 6.62 15.98 9.56
CA VAL A 565 6.56 16.92 10.69
C VAL A 565 7.01 16.20 11.96
N THR A 566 7.90 16.83 12.73
CA THR A 566 8.29 16.34 14.05
C THR A 566 8.10 17.45 15.05
N VAL A 567 7.46 17.14 16.17
CA VAL A 567 7.24 18.03 17.29
C VAL A 567 7.97 17.45 18.49
N CYS A 568 8.60 18.30 19.28
CA CYS A 568 9.13 17.93 20.59
C CYS A 568 8.20 18.52 21.65
N PRO A 569 7.19 17.79 22.18
CA PRO A 569 6.27 18.33 23.17
C PRO A 569 7.04 18.74 24.42
N PRO A 570 6.97 20.01 24.86
CA PRO A 570 7.76 20.43 25.97
C PRO A 570 7.26 19.82 27.28
N LEU A 571 8.18 19.44 28.18
CA LEU A 571 7.88 19.00 29.54
C LEU A 571 7.64 20.23 30.43
N LEU A 572 6.39 20.43 30.82
CA LEU A 572 5.94 21.52 31.68
C LEU A 572 5.48 20.99 33.04
N LYS A 573 5.48 21.87 34.05
CA LYS A 573 5.25 21.49 35.45
C LYS A 573 3.77 21.48 35.88
N GLY A 574 2.88 22.12 35.12
CA GLY A 574 1.47 22.30 35.50
C GLY A 574 0.50 22.00 34.36
N GLY A 575 -0.79 21.92 34.70
CA GLY A 575 -1.88 21.87 33.73
C GLY A 575 -2.26 23.28 33.25
N ASN A 576 -2.63 23.38 31.97
CA ASN A 576 -3.09 24.58 31.27
C ASN A 576 -2.01 25.66 30.98
N GLU A 577 -0.84 25.24 30.49
CA GLU A 577 0.24 26.16 30.07
C GLU A 577 0.29 26.41 28.55
N PHE A 578 -0.83 26.28 27.84
CA PHE A 578 -0.87 26.35 26.38
C PHE A 578 -0.41 27.70 25.80
N GLU A 579 -0.58 28.81 26.54
CA GLU A 579 -0.13 30.14 26.12
C GLU A 579 1.40 30.28 26.01
N LYS A 580 2.16 29.35 26.60
CA LYS A 580 3.62 29.33 26.49
C LYS A 580 4.13 28.65 25.22
N LEU A 581 3.23 28.04 24.44
CA LEU A 581 3.58 27.16 23.34
C LEU A 581 3.48 27.86 21.99
N GLY A 582 4.37 27.48 21.08
CA GLY A 582 4.21 27.83 19.68
C GLY A 582 2.98 27.14 19.07
N LYS A 583 2.35 27.83 18.14
CA LYS A 583 1.19 27.32 17.40
C LYS A 583 1.63 26.31 16.35
N LEU A 584 0.96 25.17 16.29
CA LEU A 584 1.11 24.20 15.22
C LEU A 584 -0.07 24.38 14.24
N PRO A 585 0.18 24.89 13.02
CA PRO A 585 -0.90 25.18 12.08
C PRO A 585 -1.53 23.87 11.58
N MET A 586 -2.86 23.85 11.49
CA MET A 586 -3.58 22.78 10.81
C MET A 586 -3.70 23.13 9.32
N THR A 587 -3.64 22.11 8.47
CA THR A 587 -3.75 22.29 7.02
C THR A 587 -4.98 21.57 6.49
N SER A 588 -5.39 21.87 5.26
CA SER A 588 -6.44 21.13 4.55
C SER A 588 -6.05 20.92 3.10
N LYS A 589 -6.83 20.11 2.37
CA LYS A 589 -6.52 19.78 0.97
C LYS A 589 -6.77 20.97 0.04
N LYS A 590 -7.85 21.72 0.25
CA LYS A 590 -8.26 22.86 -0.59
C LYS A 590 -7.80 24.22 -0.03
N GLY A 591 -7.37 24.26 1.22
CA GLY A 591 -7.02 25.51 1.90
C GLY A 591 -8.22 26.39 2.25
N THR A 592 -9.46 25.86 2.15
CA THR A 592 -10.71 26.59 2.43
C THR A 592 -11.25 26.31 3.83
N HIS A 593 -10.44 25.70 4.70
CA HIS A 593 -10.84 25.40 6.07
C HIS A 593 -10.91 26.67 6.92
N LEU A 594 -11.72 26.62 7.98
CA LEU A 594 -11.73 27.69 8.99
C LEU A 594 -10.40 27.68 9.76
N PRO A 595 -9.81 28.84 10.07
CA PRO A 595 -8.54 28.92 10.78
C PRO A 595 -8.56 28.08 12.06
N THR A 596 -7.64 27.14 12.16
CA THR A 596 -7.56 26.22 13.29
C THR A 596 -6.09 25.94 13.59
N GLU A 597 -5.73 25.98 14.86
CA GLU A 597 -4.37 25.70 15.35
C GLU A 597 -4.39 24.66 16.46
N THR A 598 -3.32 23.89 16.58
CA THR A 598 -3.13 22.96 17.70
C THR A 598 -1.87 23.28 18.48
N ARG A 599 -1.86 22.93 19.76
CA ARG A 599 -0.70 23.09 20.66
C ARG A 599 -0.56 21.80 21.46
N ILE A 600 0.67 21.34 21.64
CA ILE A 600 0.94 20.05 22.29
C ILE A 600 2.09 20.24 23.28
N TYR A 601 1.88 19.80 24.52
CA TYR A 601 2.93 19.66 25.53
C TYR A 601 2.70 18.41 26.37
N ARG A 602 3.61 18.15 27.30
CA ARG A 602 3.47 17.06 28.27
C ARG A 602 3.78 17.52 29.68
N THR A 603 3.15 16.87 30.64
CA THR A 603 3.60 16.82 32.05
C THR A 603 4.33 15.49 32.27
N PRO A 604 4.87 15.19 33.46
CA PRO A 604 5.40 13.85 33.75
C PRO A 604 4.38 12.73 33.52
N ASP A 605 3.08 13.01 33.72
CA ASP A 605 2.04 11.99 33.79
C ASP A 605 1.03 12.01 32.64
N ALA A 606 1.01 13.06 31.81
CA ALA A 606 0.02 13.19 30.74
C ALA A 606 0.53 13.95 29.51
N LEU A 607 -0.09 13.62 28.36
CA LEU A 607 -0.04 14.41 27.14
C LEU A 607 -1.20 15.41 27.14
N HIS A 608 -0.91 16.67 26.81
CA HIS A 608 -1.90 17.74 26.75
C HIS A 608 -1.95 18.32 25.34
N ILE A 609 -3.16 18.42 24.79
CA ILE A 609 -3.42 18.89 23.43
C ILE A 609 -4.50 19.96 23.50
N GLN A 610 -4.27 21.10 22.88
CA GLN A 610 -5.30 22.14 22.67
C GLN A 610 -5.56 22.26 21.18
N VAL A 611 -6.83 22.44 20.81
CA VAL A 611 -7.22 22.83 19.46
C VAL A 611 -8.06 24.09 19.57
N VAL A 612 -7.60 25.17 18.93
CA VAL A 612 -8.32 26.44 18.86
C VAL A 612 -9.00 26.54 17.50
N CYS A 613 -10.31 26.54 17.51
CA CYS A 613 -11.17 26.46 16.32
C CYS A 613 -11.87 27.79 16.10
N MET A 614 -11.40 28.61 15.15
CA MET A 614 -12.15 29.81 14.75
C MET A 614 -13.46 29.39 14.09
N GLU A 615 -14.54 30.08 14.44
CA GLU A 615 -15.88 29.82 13.93
C GLU A 615 -16.65 31.13 13.81
N PRO A 616 -16.74 31.72 12.60
CA PRO A 616 -17.42 32.99 12.40
C PRO A 616 -18.93 32.90 12.64
N ASP A 617 -19.54 31.71 12.58
CA ASP A 617 -20.97 31.49 12.83
C ASP A 617 -21.20 30.59 14.06
N MET A 618 -20.74 31.06 15.22
CA MET A 618 -20.92 30.35 16.51
C MET A 618 -22.39 30.06 16.84
N LYS A 619 -23.33 30.84 16.29
CA LYS A 619 -24.79 30.63 16.47
C LYS A 619 -25.24 29.31 15.85
N ASN A 620 -24.68 28.93 14.70
CA ASN A 620 -25.03 27.70 13.98
C ASN A 620 -23.97 26.60 14.10
N LEU A 621 -23.09 26.69 15.11
CA LEU A 621 -22.11 25.64 15.40
C LEU A 621 -22.82 24.29 15.59
N ARG A 622 -22.38 23.27 14.82
CA ARG A 622 -22.88 21.90 14.94
C ARG A 622 -22.26 21.22 16.16
N LYS A 623 -22.80 21.52 17.36
CA LYS A 623 -22.24 21.09 18.65
C LYS A 623 -22.32 19.58 18.90
N GLY A 624 -23.27 18.89 18.27
CA GLY A 624 -23.53 17.46 18.48
C GLY A 624 -24.18 17.11 19.82
N LYS A 625 -24.16 15.81 20.16
CA LYS A 625 -24.74 15.25 21.40
C LYS A 625 -23.70 15.10 22.50
N THR A 626 -24.12 15.12 23.77
CA THR A 626 -23.29 14.75 24.93
C THR A 626 -23.31 13.22 25.17
N GLY A 627 -22.32 12.71 25.90
CA GLY A 627 -22.26 11.29 26.30
C GLY A 627 -21.05 10.53 25.75
N HIS A 628 -20.92 9.26 26.11
CA HIS A 628 -19.86 8.35 25.63
C HIS A 628 -20.33 7.58 24.40
N ASP A 629 -19.42 7.29 23.46
CA ASP A 629 -19.66 6.59 22.19
C ASP A 629 -20.79 7.16 21.33
N VAL A 630 -20.91 8.50 21.30
CA VAL A 630 -21.90 9.16 20.43
C VAL A 630 -21.45 9.18 18.98
N ASN A 631 -22.39 9.30 18.04
CA ASN A 631 -22.05 9.49 16.63
C ASN A 631 -21.56 10.93 16.40
N LEU A 632 -20.26 11.10 16.12
CA LEU A 632 -19.60 12.40 15.96
C LEU A 632 -19.47 12.87 14.51
N TRP A 633 -19.72 12.00 13.52
CA TRP A 633 -19.23 12.19 12.15
C TRP A 633 -20.01 13.18 11.30
N ASN A 634 -21.14 13.68 11.81
CA ASN A 634 -21.96 14.70 11.15
C ASN A 634 -21.84 16.09 11.82
N ASP A 635 -21.17 16.17 12.97
CA ASP A 635 -21.02 17.37 13.78
C ASP A 635 -19.65 18.03 13.59
N ASP A 636 -19.45 19.24 14.12
CA ASP A 636 -18.08 19.74 14.31
C ASP A 636 -17.42 18.89 15.41
N SER A 637 -16.20 18.41 15.21
CA SER A 637 -15.51 17.56 16.19
C SER A 637 -14.00 17.61 16.05
N ILE A 638 -13.31 17.35 17.16
CA ILE A 638 -11.89 17.03 17.19
C ILE A 638 -11.73 15.52 17.20
N GLU A 639 -10.85 15.02 16.35
CA GLU A 639 -10.51 13.59 16.28
C GLU A 639 -8.99 13.42 16.31
N LEU A 640 -8.54 12.48 17.13
CA LEU A 640 -7.13 12.19 17.40
C LEU A 640 -6.82 10.75 17.00
N PHE A 641 -5.69 10.55 16.32
CA PHE A 641 -5.10 9.23 16.12
C PHE A 641 -3.69 9.23 16.73
N LEU A 642 -3.44 8.36 17.69
CA LEU A 642 -2.18 8.26 18.42
C LEU A 642 -1.56 6.86 18.27
N ASP A 643 -0.35 6.79 17.74
CA ASP A 643 0.47 5.58 17.63
C ASP A 643 1.64 5.67 18.60
N LEU A 644 1.71 4.76 19.57
CA LEU A 644 2.78 4.73 20.57
C LEU A 644 4.07 4.10 20.05
N ASN A 645 4.06 3.65 18.79
CA ASN A 645 5.14 2.97 18.08
C ASN A 645 5.64 1.73 18.85
N ASP A 646 4.71 0.99 19.44
CA ASP A 646 4.95 -0.21 20.26
C ASP A 646 4.45 -1.50 19.59
N GLY A 647 3.98 -1.41 18.35
CA GLY A 647 3.42 -2.54 17.58
C GLY A 647 1.94 -2.80 17.86
N SER A 648 1.29 -2.05 18.76
CA SER A 648 -0.15 -2.12 18.96
C SER A 648 -0.92 -1.29 17.90
N SER A 649 -2.24 -1.50 17.81
CA SER A 649 -3.08 -0.67 16.93
C SER A 649 -3.13 0.79 17.43
N TYR A 650 -3.46 1.73 16.57
CA TYR A 650 -3.57 3.13 16.98
C TYR A 650 -4.67 3.34 18.02
N ARG A 651 -4.53 4.38 18.83
CA ARG A 651 -5.58 4.86 19.73
C ARG A 651 -6.34 5.99 19.04
N GLN A 652 -7.64 5.85 18.91
CA GLN A 652 -8.53 6.88 18.40
C GLN A 652 -9.31 7.47 19.55
N MET A 653 -9.38 8.80 19.60
CA MET A 653 -10.23 9.55 20.52
C MET A 653 -10.89 10.66 19.73
N ALA A 654 -12.18 10.90 19.92
CA ALA A 654 -12.87 12.01 19.29
C ALA A 654 -13.85 12.67 20.24
N VAL A 655 -14.07 13.96 20.05
CA VAL A 655 -14.93 14.79 20.90
C VAL A 655 -15.58 15.93 20.12
N ASN A 656 -16.87 16.19 20.36
CA ASN A 656 -17.59 17.34 19.79
C ASN A 656 -17.65 18.53 20.77
N PRO A 657 -18.05 19.74 20.33
CA PRO A 657 -18.21 20.91 21.20
C PRO A 657 -19.21 20.75 22.34
N ALA A 658 -20.16 19.81 22.25
CA ALA A 658 -21.09 19.50 23.34
C ALA A 658 -20.44 18.63 24.44
N GLY A 659 -19.27 18.04 24.20
CA GLY A 659 -18.60 17.12 25.15
C GLY A 659 -19.00 15.65 24.96
N GLY A 660 -19.64 15.30 23.85
CA GLY A 660 -19.79 13.91 23.43
C GLY A 660 -18.45 13.32 22.99
N THR A 661 -18.15 12.10 23.40
CA THR A 661 -16.86 11.42 23.20
C THR A 661 -16.99 10.11 22.44
N TYR A 662 -15.89 9.65 21.88
CA TYR A 662 -15.71 8.33 21.27
C TYR A 662 -14.25 7.90 21.45
N ASP A 663 -14.01 6.63 21.77
CA ASP A 663 -12.65 6.08 21.77
C ASP A 663 -12.60 4.63 21.28
N ALA A 664 -11.46 4.27 20.70
CA ALA A 664 -11.21 2.91 20.23
C ALA A 664 -9.71 2.63 20.11
N ALA A 665 -9.32 1.37 20.29
CA ALA A 665 -8.02 0.87 19.86
C ALA A 665 -8.17 0.20 18.48
N GLY A 666 -7.74 0.86 17.41
CA GLY A 666 -8.06 0.46 16.06
C GLY A 666 -9.57 0.58 15.79
N SER A 667 -10.23 -0.55 15.62
CA SER A 667 -11.70 -0.66 15.53
C SER A 667 -12.34 -1.23 16.80
N ASP A 668 -11.56 -1.48 17.85
CA ASP A 668 -12.03 -2.05 19.12
C ASP A 668 -12.54 -0.97 20.07
N LYS A 669 -13.88 -0.82 20.11
CA LYS A 669 -14.60 0.10 21.00
C LYS A 669 -14.74 -0.39 22.44
N LYS A 670 -14.14 -1.54 22.79
CA LYS A 670 -14.09 -1.99 24.20
C LYS A 670 -12.95 -1.32 24.97
N TRP A 671 -12.00 -0.74 24.24
CA TRP A 671 -10.91 0.00 24.83
C TRP A 671 -11.41 1.37 25.27
N ASN A 672 -11.71 1.49 26.56
CA ASN A 672 -12.31 2.68 27.18
C ASN A 672 -11.32 3.32 28.17
N PRO A 673 -10.35 4.11 27.69
CA PRO A 673 -9.35 4.76 28.54
C PRO A 673 -9.96 5.89 29.38
N VAL A 674 -9.28 6.25 30.47
CA VAL A 674 -9.58 7.51 31.17
C VAL A 674 -8.86 8.66 30.47
N TRP A 675 -9.60 9.63 29.96
CA TRP A 675 -9.06 10.87 29.38
C TRP A 675 -10.08 12.00 29.57
N THR A 676 -9.64 13.26 29.46
CA THR A 676 -10.54 14.40 29.59
C THR A 676 -10.51 15.25 28.33
N ALA A 677 -11.67 15.79 27.98
CA ALA A 677 -11.86 16.74 26.90
C ALA A 677 -12.79 17.85 27.39
N THR A 678 -12.29 19.08 27.43
CA THR A 678 -13.00 20.23 27.98
C THR A 678 -13.21 21.27 26.89
N PRO A 679 -14.43 21.41 26.35
CA PRO A 679 -14.77 22.48 25.42
C PRO A 679 -14.88 23.82 26.15
N VAL A 680 -14.39 24.88 25.52
CA VAL A 680 -14.61 26.28 25.92
C VAL A 680 -15.22 26.99 24.71
N LEU A 681 -16.41 27.57 24.87
CA LEU A 681 -17.09 28.32 23.81
C LEU A 681 -16.92 29.82 24.05
N GLU A 682 -16.44 30.54 23.05
CA GLU A 682 -16.26 32.00 23.07
C GLU A 682 -17.05 32.66 21.94
N ALA A 683 -16.95 33.99 21.79
CA ALA A 683 -17.75 34.74 20.83
C ALA A 683 -17.47 34.37 19.35
N GLU A 684 -16.21 34.14 19.00
CA GLU A 684 -15.76 33.93 17.60
C GLU A 684 -15.02 32.59 17.39
N ARG A 685 -14.97 31.76 18.44
CA ARG A 685 -14.22 30.50 18.43
C ARG A 685 -14.71 29.53 19.48
N TRP A 686 -14.29 28.29 19.33
CA TRP A 686 -14.33 27.30 20.41
C TRP A 686 -12.97 26.64 20.58
N ILE A 687 -12.65 26.25 21.80
CA ILE A 687 -11.37 25.67 22.16
C ILE A 687 -11.64 24.29 22.75
N MET A 688 -10.86 23.30 22.34
CA MET A 688 -10.90 21.95 22.89
C MET A 688 -9.60 21.66 23.62
N ASN A 689 -9.66 21.49 24.94
CA ASN A 689 -8.52 21.10 25.76
C ASN A 689 -8.62 19.61 26.09
N ILE A 690 -7.65 18.83 25.64
CA ILE A 690 -7.60 17.38 25.80
C ILE A 690 -6.42 17.01 26.68
N GLN A 691 -6.65 16.16 27.68
CA GLN A 691 -5.60 15.57 28.51
C GLN A 691 -5.71 14.04 28.45
N ILE A 692 -4.59 13.41 28.10
CA ILE A 692 -4.47 11.97 27.97
C ILE A 692 -3.41 11.50 28.99
N PRO A 693 -3.82 10.93 30.13
CA PRO A 693 -2.89 10.31 31.07
C PRO A 693 -2.08 9.20 30.41
N PHE A 694 -0.77 9.17 30.65
CA PHE A 694 0.11 8.10 30.12
C PHE A 694 -0.26 6.73 30.67
N ALA A 695 -0.78 6.66 31.90
CA ALA A 695 -1.32 5.44 32.47
C ALA A 695 -2.45 4.84 31.61
N SER A 696 -3.33 5.68 31.05
CA SER A 696 -4.43 5.25 30.17
C SER A 696 -3.95 4.69 28.82
N LEU A 697 -2.73 5.07 28.42
CA LEU A 697 -2.06 4.54 27.23
C LEU A 697 -1.26 3.26 27.53
N GLY A 698 -1.04 2.93 28.80
CA GLY A 698 -0.19 1.82 29.23
C GLY A 698 1.31 2.06 29.01
N LYS A 699 1.71 3.28 28.64
CA LYS A 699 3.11 3.65 28.33
C LYS A 699 3.40 5.09 28.70
N THR A 700 4.42 5.29 29.52
CA THR A 700 5.01 6.61 29.79
C THR A 700 6.22 6.82 28.86
N PRO A 701 6.32 7.96 28.16
CA PRO A 701 7.40 8.21 27.22
C PRO A 701 8.73 8.45 27.92
N LYS A 702 9.80 7.86 27.39
CA LYS A 702 11.20 8.04 27.83
C LYS A 702 11.95 9.02 26.92
N ASP A 703 13.10 9.50 27.40
CA ASP A 703 14.02 10.33 26.59
C ASP A 703 14.42 9.57 25.31
N GLY A 704 14.17 10.18 24.15
CA GLY A 704 14.39 9.60 22.83
C GLY A 704 13.21 8.80 22.24
N ASP A 705 12.13 8.58 23.00
CA ASP A 705 10.94 7.90 22.47
C ASP A 705 10.33 8.71 21.31
N GLN A 706 9.72 7.99 20.37
CA GLN A 706 9.00 8.56 19.23
C GLN A 706 7.61 7.96 19.11
N TRP A 707 6.58 8.79 19.23
CA TRP A 707 5.18 8.42 18.95
C TRP A 707 4.71 9.14 17.69
N LYS A 708 3.52 8.82 17.18
CA LYS A 708 2.91 9.53 16.06
C LYS A 708 1.53 10.04 16.42
N ILE A 709 1.20 11.24 15.95
CA ILE A 709 -0.10 11.85 16.19
C ILE A 709 -0.69 12.49 14.94
N ILE A 710 -2.00 12.33 14.78
CA ILE A 710 -2.84 13.14 13.89
C ILE A 710 -3.90 13.82 14.74
N VAL A 711 -4.09 15.11 14.54
CA VAL A 711 -5.19 15.88 15.12
C VAL A 711 -6.05 16.37 13.96
N ILE A 712 -7.35 16.14 13.98
CA ILE A 712 -8.29 16.53 12.92
C ILE A 712 -9.39 17.37 13.53
N ARG A 713 -9.75 18.48 12.87
CA ARG A 713 -11.03 19.15 13.05
C ARG A 713 -11.93 18.75 11.89
N ASN A 714 -12.96 17.97 12.18
CA ASN A 714 -13.98 17.60 11.21
C ASN A 714 -15.03 18.73 11.12
N SER A 715 -14.86 19.63 10.16
CA SER A 715 -15.70 20.84 10.00
C SER A 715 -16.21 21.03 8.56
N LYS A 716 -17.09 22.02 8.37
CA LYS A 716 -17.50 22.53 7.04
C LYS A 716 -16.92 23.95 6.85
N PRO A 717 -16.60 24.38 5.61
CA PRO A 717 -16.80 23.67 4.34
C PRO A 717 -15.79 22.53 4.11
N GLU A 718 -14.72 22.46 4.91
CA GLU A 718 -13.68 21.44 4.80
C GLU A 718 -13.13 21.08 6.19
N ALA A 719 -12.71 19.82 6.37
CA ALA A 719 -11.92 19.38 7.50
C ALA A 719 -10.47 19.88 7.38
N CYS A 720 -9.83 20.11 8.52
CA CYS A 720 -8.40 20.41 8.59
C CYS A 720 -7.71 19.52 9.63
N GLY A 721 -6.38 19.41 9.56
CA GLY A 721 -5.64 18.52 10.45
C GLY A 721 -4.19 18.91 10.66
N PHE A 722 -3.61 18.46 11.76
CA PHE A 722 -2.19 18.51 12.04
C PHE A 722 -1.55 17.11 11.91
N PRO A 723 -0.52 16.94 11.06
CA PRO A 723 -0.05 17.93 10.09
C PRO A 723 -0.99 18.05 8.87
N ALA A 724 -1.93 17.11 8.69
CA ALA A 724 -2.98 17.12 7.67
C ALA A 724 -4.19 16.27 8.14
N PRO A 725 -5.40 16.49 7.59
CA PRO A 725 -6.60 15.72 7.94
C PRO A 725 -6.55 14.35 7.25
N ALA A 726 -5.84 13.41 7.87
CA ALA A 726 -5.62 12.07 7.36
C ALA A 726 -6.25 11.03 8.30
N HIS A 727 -7.48 10.62 7.99
CA HIS A 727 -8.18 9.58 8.75
C HIS A 727 -7.49 8.23 8.55
N LEU A 728 -7.18 7.54 9.66
CA LEU A 728 -6.61 6.19 9.68
C LEU A 728 -5.22 6.02 9.01
N ASP A 729 -4.63 7.09 8.46
CA ASP A 729 -3.35 7.07 7.76
C ASP A 729 -2.24 7.72 8.60
N LEU A 730 -1.78 6.97 9.61
CA LEU A 730 -0.72 7.37 10.53
C LEU A 730 0.65 7.62 9.89
N SER A 731 0.80 7.41 8.59
CA SER A 731 2.04 7.78 7.92
C SER A 731 2.22 9.26 7.67
N ARG A 732 1.07 9.93 7.58
CA ARG A 732 0.94 11.37 7.47
C ARG A 732 0.91 12.01 8.85
N ALA A 733 1.03 11.22 9.92
CA ALA A 733 1.11 11.72 11.28
C ALA A 733 2.40 12.51 11.53
N ALA A 734 2.30 13.48 12.43
CA ALA A 734 3.47 14.13 12.99
C ALA A 734 4.16 13.15 13.96
N THR A 735 5.48 13.14 13.99
CA THR A 735 6.25 12.42 15.00
C THR A 735 6.34 13.25 16.27
N LEU A 736 5.95 12.71 17.42
CA LEU A 736 6.22 13.27 18.73
C LEU A 736 7.55 12.71 19.22
N TYR A 737 8.58 13.55 19.32
CA TYR A 737 9.87 13.20 19.89
C TYR A 737 9.93 13.63 21.35
N PHE A 738 10.18 12.69 22.26
CA PHE A 738 10.21 12.98 23.70
C PHE A 738 11.65 13.25 24.15
N SER A 739 11.99 14.52 24.42
CA SER A 739 13.26 14.89 25.02
C SER A 739 13.12 15.14 26.53
N LYS A 740 14.21 14.96 27.27
CA LYS A 740 14.37 15.43 28.66
C LYS A 740 14.64 16.93 28.77
N ASN A 741 15.20 17.54 27.72
CA ASN A 741 15.44 18.97 27.64
C ASN A 741 14.32 19.58 26.80
N THR A 742 13.55 20.53 27.32
CA THR A 742 12.31 20.94 26.66
C THR A 742 11.88 22.35 27.06
N ASP A 743 12.78 23.30 26.85
CA ASP A 743 12.47 24.71 27.06
C ASP A 743 11.43 25.17 26.00
N PRO A 744 10.23 25.64 26.40
CA PRO A 744 9.23 26.16 25.48
C PRO A 744 9.74 27.36 24.66
N ASP A 745 10.77 28.07 25.13
CA ASP A 745 11.38 29.20 24.42
C ASP A 745 12.43 28.78 23.38
N ARG A 746 12.88 27.52 23.32
CA ARG A 746 13.80 27.03 22.28
C ARG A 746 13.08 26.73 20.97
N ARG A 747 12.53 27.77 20.33
CA ARG A 747 11.80 27.69 19.05
C ARG A 747 12.65 28.19 17.89
N MET A 748 12.82 27.35 16.88
CA MET A 748 13.61 27.65 15.69
C MET A 748 12.85 27.39 14.40
N THR A 749 12.93 28.36 13.48
CA THR A 749 12.53 28.19 12.09
C THR A 749 13.78 28.10 11.21
N TRP A 750 13.91 27.01 10.46
CA TRP A 750 14.97 26.81 9.49
C TRP A 750 14.41 26.94 8.08
N ILE A 751 14.92 27.88 7.29
CA ILE A 751 14.52 28.09 5.90
C ILE A 751 15.55 27.41 4.99
N SER A 752 15.19 26.22 4.49
CA SER A 752 16.02 25.40 3.61
C SER A 752 15.81 25.77 2.14
N THR A 753 16.89 25.81 1.36
CA THR A 753 16.82 25.94 -0.10
C THR A 753 17.49 24.77 -0.82
N PRO A 754 17.00 24.34 -2.00
CA PRO A 754 17.64 23.25 -2.76
C PRO A 754 19.10 23.53 -3.15
N ALA A 755 19.49 24.80 -3.21
CA ALA A 755 20.82 25.25 -3.65
C ALA A 755 21.96 24.78 -2.72
N LEU A 756 21.67 24.42 -1.47
CA LEU A 756 22.67 23.98 -0.49
C LEU A 756 22.31 22.58 0.06
N ALA A 757 23.22 21.62 -0.10
CA ALA A 757 23.05 20.20 0.29
C ALA A 757 21.81 19.50 -0.30
N GLY A 758 21.19 20.05 -1.36
CA GLY A 758 19.90 19.59 -1.89
C GLY A 758 18.71 19.89 -0.95
N GLY A 759 18.84 20.86 -0.04
CA GLY A 759 17.85 21.17 0.99
C GLY A 759 17.81 20.18 2.17
N ARG A 760 18.83 19.32 2.31
CA ARG A 760 18.83 18.20 3.26
C ARG A 760 19.56 18.47 4.57
N ARG A 761 20.22 19.61 4.73
CA ARG A 761 21.04 19.87 5.92
C ARG A 761 20.23 19.91 7.20
N PHE A 762 19.08 20.58 7.19
CA PHE A 762 18.14 20.53 8.32
C PHE A 762 17.86 19.09 8.76
N GLU A 763 17.49 18.20 7.84
CA GLU A 763 17.16 16.81 8.18
C GLU A 763 18.34 16.06 8.82
N SER A 764 19.57 16.34 8.37
CA SER A 764 20.78 15.73 8.96
C SER A 764 21.08 16.21 10.40
N CYS A 765 20.63 17.42 10.75
CA CYS A 765 20.89 18.03 12.06
C CYS A 765 19.68 17.96 12.99
N LYS A 766 18.49 17.69 12.46
CA LYS A 766 17.19 17.71 13.16
C LYS A 766 17.22 16.91 14.46
N THR A 767 17.78 15.70 14.44
CA THR A 767 17.87 14.86 15.63
C THR A 767 18.71 15.48 16.75
N ALA A 768 19.80 16.19 16.41
CA ALA A 768 20.61 16.89 17.41
C ALA A 768 19.81 18.04 18.06
N PHE A 769 19.11 18.84 17.25
CA PHE A 769 18.22 19.89 17.77
C PHE A 769 17.14 19.33 18.71
N LEU A 770 16.45 18.26 18.29
CA LEU A 770 15.39 17.63 19.09
C LEU A 770 15.93 17.07 20.41
N LYS A 771 17.13 16.46 20.39
CA LYS A 771 17.81 15.97 21.61
C LYS A 771 18.14 17.10 22.57
N ASP A 772 18.55 18.25 22.04
CA ASP A 772 18.86 19.45 22.82
C ASP A 772 17.58 20.27 23.15
N GLY A 773 16.40 19.71 22.90
CA GLY A 773 15.12 20.26 23.32
C GLY A 773 14.56 21.36 22.46
N TRP A 774 15.10 21.54 21.26
CA TRP A 774 14.60 22.53 20.32
C TRP A 774 13.29 22.07 19.68
N GLN A 775 12.34 22.99 19.64
CA GLN A 775 11.16 22.92 18.79
C GLN A 775 11.55 23.49 17.42
N VAL A 776 11.54 22.65 16.40
CA VAL A 776 12.09 23.00 15.08
C VAL A 776 11.05 22.86 13.97
N GLN A 777 10.95 23.89 13.12
CA GLN A 777 10.21 23.86 11.87
C GLN A 777 11.16 24.04 10.69
N ASN A 778 10.97 23.26 9.63
CA ASN A 778 11.67 23.44 8.36
C ASN A 778 10.74 24.02 7.30
N VAL A 779 11.12 25.15 6.74
CA VAL A 779 10.41 25.86 5.67
C VAL A 779 11.21 25.70 4.39
N LYS A 780 10.62 25.05 3.38
CA LYS A 780 11.31 24.73 2.13
C LYS A 780 11.01 25.76 1.05
N GLY A 781 12.05 26.45 0.59
CA GLY A 781 12.04 27.30 -0.59
C GLY A 781 11.20 28.59 -0.48
N PRO A 782 11.09 29.36 -1.57
CA PRO A 782 10.41 30.66 -1.58
C PRO A 782 8.92 30.59 -1.27
N GLU A 783 8.21 29.56 -1.76
CA GLU A 783 6.77 29.41 -1.50
C GLU A 783 6.49 29.13 -0.02
N GLY A 784 7.30 28.29 0.63
CA GLY A 784 7.18 28.08 2.07
C GLY A 784 7.43 29.36 2.86
N ALA A 785 8.41 30.17 2.45
CA ALA A 785 8.75 31.43 3.10
C ALA A 785 7.66 32.50 2.95
N LYS A 786 6.81 32.46 1.91
CA LYS A 786 5.70 33.41 1.77
C LYS A 786 4.63 33.27 2.86
N ASN A 787 4.44 32.04 3.36
CA ASN A 787 3.33 31.69 4.24
C ASN A 787 3.78 31.31 5.65
N VAL A 788 5.06 31.51 5.99
CA VAL A 788 5.58 31.17 7.31
C VAL A 788 5.22 32.24 8.33
N ASP A 789 4.74 31.82 9.49
CA ASP A 789 4.64 32.67 10.67
C ASP A 789 5.94 32.59 11.49
N LEU A 790 6.62 33.72 11.64
CA LEU A 790 7.86 33.83 12.42
C LEU A 790 7.66 34.48 13.79
N SER A 791 6.43 34.86 14.17
CA SER A 791 6.14 35.58 15.40
C SER A 791 6.60 34.84 16.66
N ASP A 792 6.56 33.51 16.60
CA ASP A 792 6.94 32.59 17.69
C ASP A 792 8.41 32.12 17.62
N SER A 793 9.16 32.49 16.58
CA SER A 793 10.55 32.04 16.41
C SER A 793 11.53 32.87 17.25
N LYS A 794 12.35 32.21 18.08
CA LYS A 794 13.47 32.87 18.77
C LYS A 794 14.74 32.85 17.93
N LEU A 795 14.93 31.78 17.15
CA LEU A 795 16.04 31.63 16.23
C LEU A 795 15.51 31.36 14.82
N ILE A 796 16.03 32.08 13.84
CA ILE A 796 15.67 31.90 12.43
C ILE A 796 16.97 31.63 11.67
N VAL A 797 17.08 30.46 11.04
CA VAL A 797 18.25 30.12 10.22
C VAL A 797 17.86 30.19 8.76
N ILE A 798 18.53 31.03 7.98
CA ILE A 798 18.32 31.15 6.54
C ILE A 798 19.53 30.54 5.83
N GLU A 799 19.29 29.44 5.12
CA GLU A 799 20.33 28.67 4.44
C GLU A 799 20.16 28.77 2.91
N ASN A 800 20.97 29.63 2.27
CA ASN A 800 20.91 29.81 0.82
C ASN A 800 22.23 30.32 0.20
N TYR A 801 22.59 29.78 -0.97
CA TYR A 801 23.70 30.29 -1.79
C TYR A 801 23.27 31.39 -2.76
N GLN A 802 21.99 31.39 -3.14
CA GLN A 802 21.36 32.43 -3.95
C GLN A 802 20.10 32.90 -3.23
N ASN A 803 19.85 34.21 -3.20
CA ASN A 803 18.60 34.71 -2.66
C ASN A 803 17.49 34.56 -3.69
N LYS A 804 16.56 33.63 -3.43
CA LYS A 804 15.30 33.50 -4.18
C LYS A 804 14.08 33.82 -3.32
N LEU A 805 14.30 34.31 -2.09
CA LEU A 805 13.21 34.69 -1.20
C LEU A 805 12.66 36.05 -1.64
N PRO A 806 11.32 36.22 -1.65
CA PRO A 806 10.71 37.48 -2.10
C PRO A 806 11.06 38.64 -1.16
N LEU A 807 11.15 39.86 -1.68
CA LEU A 807 11.41 41.06 -0.86
C LEU A 807 10.36 41.24 0.26
N GLY A 808 9.09 40.92 -0.03
CA GLY A 808 8.01 40.95 0.96
C GLY A 808 8.30 40.08 2.19
N PHE A 809 8.88 38.89 2.01
CA PHE A 809 9.27 38.04 3.14
C PHE A 809 10.25 38.75 4.09
N TYR A 810 11.24 39.47 3.55
CA TYR A 810 12.17 40.22 4.39
C TYR A 810 11.48 41.36 5.12
N ARG A 811 10.74 42.20 4.38
CA ARG A 811 10.18 43.45 4.88
C ARG A 811 8.98 43.26 5.81
N GLU A 812 8.13 42.30 5.50
CA GLU A 812 6.83 42.10 6.17
C GLU A 812 6.87 40.97 7.19
N THR A 813 7.82 40.03 7.08
CA THR A 813 7.88 38.84 7.96
C THR A 813 9.16 38.79 8.80
N LEU A 814 10.33 38.73 8.16
CA LEU A 814 11.60 38.50 8.83
C LEU A 814 12.04 39.69 9.70
N ILE A 815 12.09 40.89 9.12
CA ILE A 815 12.57 42.10 9.81
C ILE A 815 11.68 42.43 11.01
N PRO A 816 10.34 42.38 10.92
CA PRO A 816 9.47 42.54 12.08
C PRO A 816 9.75 41.50 13.18
N ALA A 817 9.92 40.22 12.83
CA ALA A 817 10.25 39.18 13.81
C ALA A 817 11.58 39.44 14.53
N VAL A 818 12.62 39.85 13.80
CA VAL A 818 13.93 40.21 14.38
C VAL A 818 13.80 41.45 15.27
N LYS A 819 13.12 42.51 14.83
CA LYS A 819 12.88 43.70 15.66
C LYS A 819 12.16 43.36 16.96
N ASN A 820 11.30 42.36 16.95
CA ASN A 820 10.54 41.89 18.12
C ASN A 820 11.31 40.91 19.02
N GLY A 821 12.54 40.53 18.68
CA GLY A 821 13.40 39.74 19.56
C GLY A 821 14.01 38.48 18.95
N ALA A 822 13.64 38.11 17.72
CA ALA A 822 14.23 36.95 17.06
C ALA A 822 15.70 37.21 16.66
N VAL A 823 16.51 36.16 16.68
CA VAL A 823 17.86 36.17 16.11
C VAL A 823 17.80 35.51 14.74
N VAL A 824 18.19 36.24 13.69
CA VAL A 824 18.34 35.66 12.35
C VAL A 824 19.82 35.34 12.08
N VAL A 825 20.09 34.11 11.67
CA VAL A 825 21.40 33.64 11.24
C VAL A 825 21.34 33.36 9.74
N PHE A 826 22.03 34.17 8.96
CA PHE A 826 22.25 33.90 7.55
C PHE A 826 23.48 33.01 7.40
N SER A 827 23.25 31.75 7.05
CA SER A 827 24.28 30.81 6.63
C SER A 827 24.39 30.86 5.11
N CYS A 828 25.04 31.91 4.58
CA CYS A 828 25.03 32.24 3.15
C CYS A 828 26.39 32.78 2.65
N TYR A 829 26.56 32.85 1.32
CA TYR A 829 27.78 33.33 0.66
C TYR A 829 27.51 34.38 -0.42
N PHE A 830 27.10 33.95 -1.61
CA PHE A 830 27.32 34.72 -2.85
C PHE A 830 26.40 35.92 -3.06
N TRP A 831 25.28 36.02 -2.33
CA TRP A 831 24.30 37.10 -2.51
C TRP A 831 24.33 38.16 -1.42
N VAL A 832 25.18 38.02 -0.38
CA VAL A 832 25.20 38.93 0.77
C VAL A 832 25.49 40.38 0.38
N HIS A 833 26.07 40.62 -0.80
CA HIS A 833 26.27 41.96 -1.36
C HIS A 833 24.97 42.73 -1.59
N GLU A 834 23.86 42.03 -1.77
CA GLU A 834 22.54 42.60 -1.96
C GLU A 834 21.80 42.85 -0.65
N LEU A 835 22.33 42.43 0.52
CA LEU A 835 21.63 42.43 1.81
C LEU A 835 21.01 43.77 2.17
N HIS A 836 21.71 44.86 1.85
CA HIS A 836 21.24 46.24 2.02
C HIS A 836 19.91 46.54 1.32
N LYS A 837 19.63 45.89 0.18
CA LYS A 837 18.36 46.03 -0.54
C LYS A 837 17.21 45.30 0.17
N GLN A 838 17.49 44.14 0.78
CA GLN A 838 16.49 43.40 1.53
C GLN A 838 16.12 44.10 2.85
N PHE A 839 17.12 44.66 3.53
CA PHE A 839 16.92 45.42 4.78
C PHE A 839 16.53 46.88 4.56
N ASP A 840 16.60 47.36 3.32
CA ASP A 840 16.36 48.75 2.94
C ASP A 840 17.21 49.74 3.77
N ASP A 841 18.47 49.36 4.02
CA ASP A 841 19.42 50.11 4.83
C ASP A 841 20.83 49.96 4.22
N PRO A 842 21.44 51.05 3.70
CA PRO A 842 22.73 51.01 3.03
C PRO A 842 23.86 50.52 3.95
N THR A 843 23.71 50.63 5.27
CA THR A 843 24.73 50.17 6.23
C THR A 843 24.84 48.65 6.33
N TYR A 844 23.92 47.89 5.70
CA TYR A 844 24.05 46.45 5.49
C TYR A 844 24.86 46.07 4.25
N GLN A 845 25.43 47.05 3.54
CA GLN A 845 26.28 46.76 2.38
C GLN A 845 27.51 45.95 2.79
N MET A 846 27.69 44.81 2.14
CA MET A 846 28.64 43.77 2.51
C MET A 846 29.32 43.23 1.24
N LYS A 847 30.55 42.77 1.34
CA LYS A 847 31.19 41.97 0.29
C LYS A 847 31.57 40.60 0.83
N PHE A 848 31.32 39.56 0.04
CA PHE A 848 31.85 38.22 0.32
C PHE A 848 33.10 37.99 -0.53
N ALA A 849 34.15 37.44 0.06
CA ALA A 849 35.39 37.07 -0.63
C ALA A 849 35.73 35.60 -0.34
N GLU A 850 35.73 34.75 -1.37
CA GLU A 850 36.12 33.34 -1.27
C GLU A 850 37.64 33.19 -1.30
N ASN A 851 38.29 33.59 -0.20
CA ASN A 851 39.74 33.68 -0.09
C ASN A 851 40.28 33.08 1.21
N ALA A 852 39.56 32.16 1.87
CA ALA A 852 40.02 31.53 3.11
C ALA A 852 41.33 30.73 2.90
N SER A 853 42.14 30.62 3.95
CA SER A 853 43.34 29.77 3.96
C SER A 853 42.98 28.30 3.74
N LYS A 854 43.94 27.52 3.22
CA LYS A 854 43.74 26.07 2.99
C LYS A 854 43.46 25.29 4.27
N THR A 855 43.91 25.78 5.44
CA THR A 855 43.73 25.10 6.73
C THR A 855 42.30 25.23 7.27
N ARG A 856 41.57 26.29 6.88
CA ARG A 856 40.16 26.57 7.27
C ARG A 856 39.89 26.37 8.76
N LYS A 857 40.65 27.07 9.60
CA LYS A 857 40.50 27.07 11.07
C LYS A 857 40.24 28.50 11.59
N PRO A 858 39.48 28.66 12.69
CA PRO A 858 39.35 29.97 13.31
C PRO A 858 40.71 30.42 13.84
N SER A 859 41.08 31.65 13.54
CA SER A 859 42.28 32.31 14.07
C SER A 859 41.97 33.11 15.32
N TRP A 860 40.73 33.59 15.46
CA TRP A 860 40.27 34.34 16.63
C TRP A 860 38.77 34.15 16.84
N ILE A 861 38.35 34.13 18.11
CA ILE A 861 36.96 34.09 18.56
C ILE A 861 36.83 35.13 19.68
N ALA A 862 35.74 35.90 19.68
CA ALA A 862 35.48 36.95 20.66
C ALA A 862 35.60 36.46 22.12
N GLN A 863 36.02 37.33 23.03
CA GLN A 863 36.16 37.03 24.46
C GLN A 863 34.96 37.53 25.26
N ASN A 864 33.76 37.09 24.86
CA ASN A 864 32.49 37.46 25.49
C ASN A 864 31.57 36.22 25.57
N SER A 865 30.31 36.41 25.99
CA SER A 865 29.37 35.31 26.21
C SER A 865 29.13 34.45 24.97
N PHE A 866 29.34 34.96 23.75
CA PHE A 866 29.28 34.15 22.53
C PHE A 866 30.27 32.97 22.56
N ALA A 867 31.46 33.13 23.13
CA ALA A 867 32.47 32.09 23.10
C ALA A 867 32.25 30.96 24.11
N ASP A 868 31.64 31.28 25.26
CA ASP A 868 31.69 30.41 26.43
C ASP A 868 30.30 30.06 27.02
N THR A 869 29.21 30.71 26.57
CA THR A 869 27.86 30.49 27.13
C THR A 869 26.80 30.23 26.04
N PRO A 870 26.03 29.12 26.12
CA PRO A 870 26.11 28.05 27.11
C PRO A 870 27.22 27.02 26.83
N ASN A 871 27.80 27.02 25.63
CA ASN A 871 28.84 26.07 25.23
C ASN A 871 30.20 26.74 25.05
N LYS A 872 31.29 25.98 25.23
CA LYS A 872 32.66 26.43 24.91
C LYS A 872 32.93 26.35 23.40
N ILE A 873 32.53 27.36 22.64
CA ILE A 873 32.64 27.39 21.17
C ILE A 873 34.08 27.25 20.68
N ARG A 874 35.06 27.71 21.46
CA ARG A 874 36.49 27.54 21.14
C ARG A 874 36.91 26.07 20.97
N GLU A 875 36.23 25.15 21.65
CA GLU A 875 36.50 23.71 21.56
C GLU A 875 35.68 23.01 20.47
N VAL A 876 34.53 23.59 20.12
CA VAL A 876 33.53 23.02 19.20
C VAL A 876 33.72 23.51 17.75
N LEU A 877 34.07 24.79 17.55
CA LEU A 877 34.23 25.38 16.22
C LEU A 877 35.63 25.08 15.66
N ARG A 878 35.78 23.93 15.00
CA ARG A 878 37.07 23.45 14.48
C ARG A 878 37.36 23.82 13.02
N HIS A 879 36.32 24.22 12.28
CA HIS A 879 36.40 24.51 10.85
C HIS A 879 35.70 25.84 10.52
N THR A 880 36.24 26.56 9.54
CA THR A 880 35.70 27.83 9.05
C THR A 880 35.11 27.70 7.64
N PRO A 881 34.26 28.64 7.21
CA PRO A 881 33.72 28.69 5.85
C PRO A 881 34.78 28.93 4.75
N SER A 882 34.39 28.87 3.46
CA SER A 882 35.34 29.06 2.33
C SER A 882 35.76 30.51 2.09
N GLY A 883 35.10 31.47 2.73
CA GLY A 883 35.38 32.89 2.54
C GLY A 883 35.01 33.75 3.73
N ASN A 884 35.21 35.05 3.54
CA ASN A 884 35.13 36.08 4.56
C ASN A 884 34.13 37.18 4.20
N PHE A 885 33.69 37.93 5.21
CA PHE A 885 32.77 39.06 5.05
C PHE A 885 33.51 40.38 5.24
N ILE A 886 33.30 41.32 4.33
CA ILE A 886 33.94 42.64 4.33
C ILE A 886 32.83 43.69 4.35
N PRO A 887 32.47 44.24 5.53
CA PRO A 887 31.43 45.26 5.64
C PRO A 887 31.92 46.60 5.07
N ALA A 888 31.07 47.28 4.30
CA ALA A 888 31.38 48.66 3.88
C ALA A 888 31.36 49.64 5.08
N TYR A 889 30.61 49.29 6.13
CA TYR A 889 30.46 50.06 7.37
C TYR A 889 30.85 49.21 8.58
N PRO A 890 32.15 48.94 8.81
CA PRO A 890 32.62 48.01 9.85
C PRO A 890 32.14 48.39 11.26
N GLY A 891 32.05 49.69 11.59
CA GLY A 891 31.57 50.15 12.90
C GLY A 891 30.09 49.86 13.20
N LYS A 892 29.33 49.31 12.24
CA LYS A 892 27.94 48.86 12.44
C LYS A 892 27.83 47.36 12.75
N TRP A 893 28.93 46.62 12.71
CA TRP A 893 28.97 45.17 12.92
C TRP A 893 29.93 44.83 14.06
N GLU A 894 29.53 43.89 14.90
CA GLU A 894 30.40 43.23 15.86
C GLU A 894 31.01 41.98 15.24
N GLU A 895 32.32 41.83 15.37
CA GLU A 895 33.02 40.63 14.90
C GLU A 895 33.05 39.57 16.01
N LEU A 896 32.53 38.39 15.70
CA LEU A 896 32.47 37.28 16.66
C LEU A 896 33.55 36.23 16.42
N ALA A 897 33.99 36.05 15.17
CA ALA A 897 35.09 35.16 14.82
C ALA A 897 35.80 35.56 13.53
N ARG A 898 37.12 35.30 13.48
CA ARG A 898 38.01 35.55 12.33
C ARG A 898 38.73 34.31 11.86
N GLN A 899 39.17 34.34 10.61
CA GLN A 899 40.04 33.35 10.00
C GLN A 899 41.11 34.03 9.15
N GLN A 900 42.19 33.30 8.87
CA GLN A 900 43.21 33.73 7.93
C GLN A 900 42.76 33.53 6.48
N THR A 901 43.03 34.53 5.64
CA THR A 901 42.94 34.40 4.18
C THR A 901 44.10 33.57 3.63
N ALA A 902 44.05 33.20 2.35
CA ALA A 902 45.16 32.54 1.65
C ALA A 902 46.45 33.38 1.64
N LYS A 903 46.36 34.68 1.90
CA LYS A 903 47.50 35.61 2.02
C LYS A 903 47.94 35.83 3.49
N GLY A 904 47.31 35.17 4.46
CA GLY A 904 47.62 35.31 5.89
C GLY A 904 46.98 36.52 6.58
N GLU A 905 46.09 37.26 5.89
CA GLU A 905 45.36 38.39 6.48
C GLU A 905 44.22 37.89 7.37
N GLU A 906 44.01 38.56 8.51
CA GLU A 906 42.92 38.26 9.44
C GLU A 906 41.62 38.94 9.00
N GLN A 907 40.58 38.15 8.70
CA GLN A 907 39.28 38.66 8.24
C GLN A 907 38.11 37.98 8.97
N PRO A 908 36.99 38.68 9.21
CA PRO A 908 35.87 38.10 9.93
C PRO A 908 35.06 37.15 9.04
N PHE A 909 34.58 36.07 9.66
CA PHE A 909 33.65 35.13 9.02
C PHE A 909 32.36 34.91 9.83
N ILE A 910 32.28 35.45 11.05
CA ILE A 910 31.03 35.58 11.81
C ILE A 910 30.89 37.04 12.24
N LEU A 911 29.85 37.70 11.75
CA LEU A 911 29.48 39.07 12.08
C LEU A 911 28.10 39.10 12.73
N ALA A 912 27.91 39.95 13.72
CA ALA A 912 26.63 40.18 14.37
C ALA A 912 26.28 41.67 14.37
N ARG A 913 24.98 41.98 14.28
CA ARG A 913 24.47 43.34 14.32
C ARG A 913 23.13 43.38 15.06
N PRO A 914 22.94 44.25 16.06
CA PRO A 914 21.66 44.41 16.72
C PRO A 914 20.60 45.00 15.77
N LEU A 915 19.36 44.55 15.91
CA LEU A 915 18.21 45.12 15.20
C LEU A 915 16.95 45.05 16.09
N GLY A 916 16.52 46.21 16.61
CA GLY A 916 15.42 46.27 17.58
C GLY A 916 15.77 45.53 18.87
N LYS A 917 14.96 44.53 19.26
CA LYS A 917 15.20 43.61 20.38
C LYS A 917 15.93 42.32 19.96
N GLY A 918 16.14 42.11 18.67
CA GLY A 918 16.83 40.93 18.12
C GLY A 918 18.19 41.26 17.53
N MET A 919 18.68 40.36 16.69
CA MET A 919 20.03 40.42 16.13
C MET A 919 20.09 39.74 14.76
N VAL A 920 20.87 40.32 13.85
CA VAL A 920 21.24 39.75 12.54
C VAL A 920 22.65 39.21 12.64
N VAL A 921 22.84 37.94 12.26
CA VAL A 921 24.15 37.29 12.22
C VAL A 921 24.43 36.81 10.81
N LEU A 922 25.63 37.13 10.31
CA LEU A 922 26.15 36.64 9.05
C LEU A 922 27.25 35.62 9.34
N THR A 923 27.13 34.45 8.74
CA THR A 923 28.12 33.40 8.78
C THR A 923 28.12 32.65 7.45
N GLY A 924 29.25 32.03 7.10
CA GLY A 924 29.24 31.03 6.04
C GLY A 924 28.63 29.71 6.51
N ASP A 925 28.85 28.63 5.76
CA ASP A 925 28.33 27.29 6.08
C ASP A 925 28.81 26.82 7.46
N ILE A 926 27.87 26.77 8.41
CA ILE A 926 28.10 26.37 9.81
C ILE A 926 28.13 24.86 10.01
N GLY A 927 27.97 24.04 8.96
CA GLY A 927 28.12 22.59 9.02
C GLY A 927 27.16 21.87 9.97
N GLY A 928 26.06 22.51 10.38
CA GLY A 928 25.09 21.94 11.31
C GLY A 928 25.46 22.03 12.80
N ASN A 929 26.38 22.93 13.17
CA ASN A 929 26.81 23.08 14.56
C ASN A 929 25.72 23.71 15.45
N VAL A 930 24.88 22.86 16.05
CA VAL A 930 23.77 23.25 16.95
C VAL A 930 24.24 24.11 18.13
N LYS A 931 25.39 23.77 18.71
CA LYS A 931 25.95 24.48 19.87
C LYS A 931 26.32 25.93 19.55
N LEU A 932 26.83 26.18 18.33
CA LEU A 932 27.11 27.54 17.87
C LEU A 932 25.83 28.40 17.84
N LEU A 933 24.72 27.82 17.40
CA LEU A 933 23.44 28.52 17.33
C LEU A 933 22.86 28.86 18.72
N GLU A 934 23.03 27.96 19.70
CA GLU A 934 22.66 28.24 21.10
C GLU A 934 23.44 29.43 21.67
N ASN A 935 24.76 29.47 21.42
CA ASN A 935 25.61 30.57 21.86
C ASN A 935 25.27 31.88 21.15
N ILE A 936 24.93 31.85 19.86
CA ILE A 936 24.44 33.02 19.12
C ILE A 936 23.13 33.54 19.74
N LEU A 937 22.19 32.64 20.06
CA LEU A 937 20.94 33.04 20.68
C LEU A 937 21.17 33.66 22.07
N GLU A 938 22.05 33.08 22.88
CA GLU A 938 22.39 33.64 24.19
C GLU A 938 23.11 34.98 24.08
N TYR A 939 24.00 35.13 23.08
CA TYR A 939 24.72 36.38 22.84
C TYR A 939 23.80 37.57 22.53
N ASN A 940 22.62 37.34 21.95
CA ASN A 940 21.63 38.41 21.72
C ASN A 940 21.21 39.15 23.00
N LYS A 941 21.34 38.51 24.17
CA LYS A 941 21.07 39.14 25.48
C LYS A 941 22.21 40.06 25.94
N ALA A 942 23.42 39.86 25.43
CA ALA A 942 24.64 40.56 25.82
C ALA A 942 25.20 41.52 24.76
N ILE A 943 24.71 41.44 23.51
CA ILE A 943 25.14 42.32 22.42
C ILE A 943 24.88 43.79 22.76
N LYS A 944 25.82 44.67 22.39
CA LYS A 944 25.66 46.12 22.57
C LYS A 944 24.64 46.63 21.53
N ARG A 945 23.60 47.33 21.98
CA ARG A 945 22.49 47.83 21.15
C ARG A 945 22.57 49.31 20.87
#